data_AF-A0A6I1K562-F1
#
_entry.id   AF-A0A6I1K562-F1
#
_cell.length_a   1.000
_cell.length_b   1.000
_cell.length_c   1.000
_cell.angle_alpha   90.00
_cell.angle_beta   90.00
_cell.angle_gamma   90.00
#
_symmetry.space_group_name_H-M   'P 1'
#
loop_
_entity.id
_entity.type
_entity.pdbx_description
1 polymer ?
#
loop_
_entity_poly.entity_id
_entity_poly.type
_entity_poly.pdbx_seq_one_letter_code
_entity_poly.pdbx_strand_id
1 'polypeptide(L)'
;MTTPASVRHSLADDILHEGRPRPLEALFAPRSVAVIGATERPGSVGSAVWKNLEGFSGRVFPINPKHATVNGRVAFPNIAAVPEPVDLAVIVTPAPTVPGLIRECAAVGVPAAIIISAGFREVGPAGAELEQQCLAEARRGKMRLLGPNCLGLMVPKSGLNATFADGLAAPGNVAFLSQSGALCTAVLDWSFRERVGFSAFVSVGSMLDVGWGDLITHFGDDPRTRSIVCYMESVGDARSFLSAAREVALTKPVIVLKVGRTEAASRAAASHTGALTGSDAVLDAAFRRAGVVRVNTIGELFNVAELIAKQPRPRGPRLAIVTNAGGPGALATDALVSGGGQIAPLSESTVAELNAFLPPHWSHGNPIDVLGDADAPRYARAIELAAHEPQADGVLVILTPQAMTDAKGTAEAMSTLKLPPGKPLLASWMGGPGVAPGVAALNAAGIPTFDYPDTAARAFARMWRYSDNLRALYETPSLRADSVAIGNRTAAGELLASVRQAGRTLLTEAESKRLLATYGIPTVETRVATSVDEAVHHAAALGFPVAVKLHSETLTHKTDVGGVQLDLRDADAVRGAWERIRASVTGKAGGQHFLGVTVQPMIPRNGHELILGSSVDPQFGPVILFGAGGQLVEVFQDRALGLPPLNATLARRLMEQTKVFTALKGVRGQRAADLAALEAVLVRFSQLVAEQRWIAEIDVNPLLVSAERVLALDARVVLHAPDTDEARLPRLAIRPYPVRYVMPWTLRDGTTVTIRPIRPEDEPLLVKFHGTLSERSVYLRYFTPLKLDQRVAHARLSRICFVDYDREMVLVAERRTPETGEPEIIGVGRLSRQHELNEAEFAMTVSDRWQKSGLGTQLLTLLVQAGRDEQLARITATMLGDNLGMQRVSRKVGFTLKHAEGTDEFHAELML
;
A
#
# COMPACT_ATOMS: atom_id res chain seq x y z
N MET A 1 -7.07 -31.78 -32.51
CA MET A 1 -6.13 -30.81 -31.92
C MET A 1 -6.92 -29.59 -31.49
N THR A 2 -7.37 -29.61 -30.24
CA THR A 2 -8.19 -28.58 -29.61
C THR A 2 -7.37 -27.99 -28.48
N THR A 3 -7.12 -26.69 -28.54
CA THR A 3 -6.38 -25.92 -27.54
C THR A 3 -7.07 -26.07 -26.18
N PRO A 4 -6.35 -26.39 -25.08
CA PRO A 4 -6.97 -26.44 -23.76
C PRO A 4 -7.42 -25.04 -23.37
N ALA A 5 -8.65 -24.94 -22.87
CA ALA A 5 -9.23 -23.71 -22.37
C ALA A 5 -8.28 -23.05 -21.35
N SER A 6 -7.65 -21.95 -21.76
CA SER A 6 -6.94 -21.06 -20.84
C SER A 6 -7.93 -20.64 -19.76
N VAL A 7 -7.54 -20.80 -18.50
CA VAL A 7 -8.25 -20.23 -17.34
C VAL A 7 -8.44 -18.74 -17.60
N ARG A 8 -9.61 -18.37 -18.13
CA ARG A 8 -10.04 -16.98 -18.22
C ARG A 8 -10.19 -16.52 -16.77
N HIS A 9 -9.35 -15.58 -16.35
CA HIS A 9 -9.66 -14.80 -15.15
C HIS A 9 -11.11 -14.30 -15.30
N SER A 10 -11.90 -14.44 -14.23
CA SER A 10 -13.30 -14.08 -14.22
C SER A 10 -13.48 -12.65 -14.72
N LEU A 11 -14.04 -12.50 -15.93
CA LEU A 11 -14.44 -11.21 -16.53
C LEU A 11 -15.42 -10.44 -15.63
N ALA A 12 -16.01 -11.07 -14.61
CA ALA A 12 -16.92 -10.41 -13.67
C ALA A 12 -16.23 -9.46 -12.67
N ASP A 13 -14.90 -9.57 -12.50
CA ASP A 13 -14.14 -8.74 -11.55
C ASP A 13 -13.64 -7.42 -12.18
N ASP A 14 -13.58 -7.32 -13.50
CA ASP A 14 -12.82 -6.30 -14.25
C ASP A 14 -13.69 -5.37 -15.13
N ILE A 15 -15.03 -5.51 -15.06
CA ILE A 15 -16.00 -4.71 -15.84
C ILE A 15 -15.84 -3.19 -15.56
N LEU A 16 -15.24 -2.80 -14.43
CA LEU A 16 -15.04 -1.39 -14.06
C LEU A 16 -13.83 -0.74 -14.75
N HIS A 17 -12.92 -1.51 -15.34
CA HIS A 17 -11.64 -1.00 -15.89
C HIS A 17 -11.54 -1.15 -17.43
N GLU A 18 -12.41 -1.95 -18.06
CA GLU A 18 -12.47 -2.08 -19.52
C GLU A 18 -12.92 -0.76 -20.18
N GLY A 19 -12.11 -0.24 -21.13
CA GLY A 19 -12.47 0.93 -21.96
C GLY A 19 -11.94 2.29 -21.48
N ARG A 20 -11.17 2.37 -20.38
CA ARG A 20 -10.57 3.62 -19.91
C ARG A 20 -9.40 4.08 -20.82
N PRO A 21 -9.29 5.38 -21.15
CA PRO A 21 -8.08 5.92 -21.77
C PRO A 21 -6.87 5.66 -20.86
N ARG A 22 -5.79 5.10 -21.40
CA ARG A 22 -4.56 4.81 -20.63
C ARG A 22 -3.58 5.96 -20.85
N PRO A 23 -3.34 6.85 -19.88
CA PRO A 23 -2.58 8.07 -20.15
C PRO A 23 -1.08 7.82 -20.42
N LEU A 24 -0.53 6.71 -19.92
CA LEU A 24 0.82 6.24 -20.27
C LEU A 24 0.86 5.35 -21.51
N GLU A 25 -0.23 5.21 -22.27
CA GLU A 25 -0.29 4.37 -23.47
C GLU A 25 0.73 4.80 -24.53
N ALA A 26 0.98 6.10 -24.67
CA ALA A 26 2.02 6.62 -25.54
C ALA A 26 3.45 6.15 -25.16
N LEU A 27 3.72 5.85 -23.88
CA LEU A 27 5.00 5.28 -23.44
C LEU A 27 5.10 3.77 -23.75
N PHE A 28 4.01 3.02 -23.57
CA PHE A 28 4.05 1.55 -23.56
C PHE A 28 3.47 0.87 -24.82
N ALA A 29 2.70 1.59 -25.62
CA ALA A 29 2.14 1.14 -26.89
C ALA A 29 2.16 2.24 -27.97
N PRO A 30 3.28 2.97 -28.19
CA PRO A 30 3.38 3.93 -29.27
C PRO A 30 3.24 3.24 -30.64
N ARG A 31 2.77 3.99 -31.65
CA ARG A 31 2.79 3.58 -33.07
C ARG A 31 3.93 4.27 -33.83
N SER A 32 4.45 5.37 -33.30
CA SER A 32 5.58 6.12 -33.86
C SER A 32 6.49 6.64 -32.75
N VAL A 33 7.80 6.53 -32.97
CA VAL A 33 8.85 6.97 -32.04
C VAL A 33 9.81 7.92 -32.76
N ALA A 34 10.10 9.08 -32.18
CA ALA A 34 11.16 9.97 -32.65
C ALA A 34 12.37 9.91 -31.72
N VAL A 35 13.57 9.78 -32.26
CA VAL A 35 14.83 9.77 -31.49
C VAL A 35 15.55 11.09 -31.69
N ILE A 36 15.46 11.98 -30.70
CA ILE A 36 16.07 13.31 -30.71
C ILE A 36 17.49 13.22 -30.19
N GLY A 37 18.46 13.38 -31.11
CA GLY A 37 19.87 13.08 -30.87
C GLY A 37 20.34 11.76 -31.49
N ALA A 38 19.56 11.18 -32.41
CA ALA A 38 19.97 10.02 -33.20
C ALA A 38 21.27 10.31 -33.99
N THR A 39 22.21 9.36 -34.00
CA THR A 39 23.53 9.56 -34.65
C THR A 39 24.17 8.22 -35.00
N GLU A 40 25.06 8.23 -35.98
CA GLU A 40 25.90 7.09 -36.37
C GLU A 40 27.21 7.02 -35.56
N ARG A 41 27.48 8.00 -34.68
CA ARG A 41 28.74 8.09 -33.94
C ARG A 41 28.91 6.85 -33.04
N PRO A 42 29.95 6.01 -33.27
CA PRO A 42 30.18 4.82 -32.48
C PRO A 42 30.32 5.12 -30.98
N GLY A 43 29.77 4.25 -30.14
CA GLY A 43 29.84 4.38 -28.67
C GLY A 43 28.97 5.49 -28.07
N SER A 44 28.16 6.19 -28.88
CA SER A 44 27.24 7.19 -28.34
C SER A 44 25.88 6.60 -27.94
N VAL A 45 25.28 7.14 -26.88
CA VAL A 45 23.95 6.73 -26.39
C VAL A 45 22.89 6.87 -27.48
N GLY A 46 22.90 7.96 -28.25
CA GLY A 46 21.94 8.16 -29.34
C GLY A 46 22.05 7.12 -30.46
N SER A 47 23.26 6.62 -30.74
CA SER A 47 23.46 5.51 -31.68
C SER A 47 22.91 4.19 -31.12
N ALA A 48 23.13 3.91 -29.84
CA ALA A 48 22.63 2.70 -29.19
C ALA A 48 21.09 2.65 -29.14
N VAL A 49 20.44 3.75 -28.73
CA VAL A 49 18.97 3.86 -28.71
C VAL A 49 18.39 3.70 -30.12
N TRP A 50 19.01 4.36 -31.12
CA TRP A 50 18.58 4.27 -32.51
C TRP A 50 18.62 2.84 -33.04
N LYS A 51 19.73 2.13 -32.80
CA LYS A 51 19.89 0.73 -33.19
C LYS A 51 18.91 -0.20 -32.47
N ASN A 52 18.67 0.03 -31.18
CA ASN A 52 17.77 -0.80 -30.38
C ASN A 52 16.31 -0.74 -30.85
N LEU A 53 15.91 0.34 -31.54
CA LEU A 53 14.57 0.49 -32.11
C LEU A 53 14.39 -0.20 -33.48
N GLU A 54 15.42 -0.86 -34.05
CA GLU A 54 15.29 -1.59 -35.32
C GLU A 54 14.26 -2.73 -35.25
N GLY A 55 14.10 -3.37 -34.08
CA GLY A 55 13.16 -4.46 -33.85
C GLY A 55 11.74 -4.01 -33.50
N PHE A 56 11.48 -2.70 -33.40
CA PHE A 56 10.18 -2.17 -33.06
C PHE A 56 9.22 -2.25 -34.26
N SER A 57 7.99 -2.71 -34.02
CA SER A 57 6.99 -2.89 -35.08
C SER A 57 6.37 -1.59 -35.60
N GLY A 58 6.54 -0.48 -34.88
CA GLY A 58 6.06 0.84 -35.28
C GLY A 58 7.05 1.63 -36.11
N ARG A 59 6.70 2.89 -36.42
CA ARG A 59 7.54 3.80 -37.21
C ARG A 59 8.58 4.47 -36.33
N VAL A 60 9.79 4.67 -36.85
CA VAL A 60 10.90 5.28 -36.10
C VAL A 60 11.54 6.40 -36.92
N PHE A 61 11.63 7.60 -36.35
CA PHE A 61 12.13 8.82 -37.00
C PHE A 61 13.40 9.34 -36.32
N PRO A 62 14.53 9.47 -37.03
CA PRO A 62 15.74 10.06 -36.47
C PRO A 62 15.66 11.59 -36.56
N ILE A 63 15.86 12.29 -35.44
CA ILE A 63 15.90 13.75 -35.40
C ILE A 63 17.34 14.22 -35.12
N ASN A 64 17.94 14.88 -36.11
CA ASN A 64 19.29 15.42 -36.03
C ASN A 64 19.44 16.67 -36.93
N PRO A 65 19.80 17.85 -36.38
CA PRO A 65 19.92 19.08 -37.17
C PRO A 65 21.14 19.13 -38.10
N LYS A 66 22.13 18.24 -37.92
CA LYS A 66 23.41 18.28 -38.66
C LYS A 66 23.51 17.25 -39.79
N HIS A 67 22.73 16.18 -39.73
CA HIS A 67 22.81 15.06 -40.66
C HIS A 67 21.49 14.89 -41.40
N ALA A 68 21.54 14.77 -42.73
CA ALA A 68 20.36 14.49 -43.55
C ALA A 68 19.92 13.02 -43.49
N THR A 69 20.81 12.11 -43.07
CA THR A 69 20.54 10.68 -42.92
C THR A 69 21.19 10.11 -41.66
N VAL A 70 20.58 9.09 -41.06
CA VAL A 70 21.14 8.26 -39.97
C VAL A 70 20.87 6.78 -40.27
N ASN A 71 21.93 5.98 -40.37
CA ASN A 71 21.93 4.57 -40.79
C ASN A 71 21.09 4.33 -42.06
N GLY A 72 21.23 5.22 -43.06
CA GLY A 72 20.50 5.13 -44.33
C GLY A 72 19.03 5.55 -44.27
N ARG A 73 18.49 5.99 -43.12
CA ARG A 73 17.15 6.57 -43.00
C ARG A 73 17.19 8.09 -43.05
N VAL A 74 16.17 8.71 -43.65
CA VAL A 74 16.03 10.18 -43.70
C VAL A 74 15.92 10.73 -42.28
N ALA A 75 16.80 11.67 -41.95
CA ALA A 75 16.79 12.36 -40.68
C ALA A 75 16.17 13.76 -40.80
N PHE A 76 15.43 14.15 -39.76
CA PHE A 76 14.70 15.42 -39.73
C PHE A 76 15.45 16.42 -38.84
N PRO A 77 15.46 17.72 -39.19
CA PRO A 77 16.21 18.71 -38.41
C PRO A 77 15.56 19.02 -37.04
N ASN A 78 14.25 18.84 -36.91
CA ASN A 78 13.47 19.02 -35.69
C ASN A 78 12.19 18.17 -35.74
N ILE A 79 11.45 18.12 -34.63
CA ILE A 79 10.24 17.29 -34.51
C ILE A 79 9.10 17.76 -35.42
N ALA A 80 9.00 19.07 -35.70
CA ALA A 80 7.95 19.64 -36.55
C ALA A 80 8.12 19.29 -38.04
N ALA A 81 9.33 18.92 -38.46
CA ALA A 81 9.61 18.49 -39.82
C ALA A 81 9.20 17.03 -40.10
N VAL A 82 8.81 16.26 -39.08
CA VAL A 82 8.35 14.88 -39.25
C VAL A 82 6.97 14.90 -39.93
N PRO A 83 6.77 14.15 -41.03
CA PRO A 83 5.54 14.24 -41.83
C PRO A 83 4.31 13.59 -41.19
N GLU A 84 4.48 12.92 -40.05
CA GLU A 84 3.46 12.09 -39.41
C GLU A 84 3.43 12.35 -37.90
N PRO A 85 2.28 12.14 -37.23
CA PRO A 85 2.19 12.27 -35.78
C PRO A 85 3.17 11.35 -35.05
N VAL A 86 3.86 11.90 -34.06
CA VAL A 86 4.79 11.17 -33.18
C VAL A 86 4.11 10.89 -31.85
N ASP A 87 3.97 9.62 -31.49
CA ASP A 87 3.39 9.21 -30.20
C ASP A 87 4.42 9.33 -29.06
N LEU A 88 5.70 9.05 -29.33
CA LEU A 88 6.77 9.02 -28.31
C LEU A 88 8.04 9.71 -28.79
N ALA A 89 8.57 10.67 -28.01
CA ALA A 89 9.90 11.24 -28.23
C ALA A 89 10.95 10.67 -27.25
N VAL A 90 12.11 10.23 -27.73
CA VAL A 90 13.24 9.78 -26.92
C VAL A 90 14.37 10.79 -27.04
N ILE A 91 14.71 11.48 -25.95
CA ILE A 91 15.61 12.63 -25.94
C ILE A 91 16.96 12.24 -25.34
N VAL A 92 17.99 12.31 -26.18
CA VAL A 92 19.39 11.93 -25.90
C VAL A 92 20.35 13.09 -26.23
N THR A 93 20.00 14.29 -25.79
CA THR A 93 20.75 15.55 -25.99
C THR A 93 21.18 16.18 -24.66
N PRO A 94 22.24 17.00 -24.61
CA PRO A 94 22.68 17.65 -23.36
C PRO A 94 21.55 18.34 -22.58
N ALA A 95 21.52 18.21 -21.25
CA ALA A 95 20.43 18.70 -20.39
C ALA A 95 19.97 20.16 -20.68
N PRO A 96 20.86 21.14 -20.94
CA PRO A 96 20.45 22.52 -21.21
C PRO A 96 19.55 22.69 -22.46
N THR A 97 19.59 21.76 -23.41
CA THR A 97 18.76 21.84 -24.62
C THR A 97 17.39 21.21 -24.44
N VAL A 98 17.20 20.39 -23.40
CA VAL A 98 16.01 19.57 -23.21
C VAL A 98 14.73 20.40 -23.00
N PRO A 99 14.70 21.47 -22.19
CA PRO A 99 13.47 22.27 -22.04
C PRO A 99 12.94 22.83 -23.37
N GLY A 100 13.84 23.26 -24.27
CA GLY A 100 13.47 23.73 -25.60
C GLY A 100 12.88 22.61 -26.47
N LEU A 101 13.47 21.42 -26.43
CA LEU A 101 12.97 20.26 -27.17
C LEU A 101 11.61 19.77 -26.65
N ILE A 102 11.41 19.80 -25.33
CA ILE A 102 10.11 19.49 -24.71
C ILE A 102 9.03 20.48 -25.18
N ARG A 103 9.36 21.77 -25.28
CA ARG A 103 8.47 22.79 -25.85
C ARG A 103 8.10 22.50 -27.30
N GLU A 104 9.07 22.12 -28.13
CA GLU A 104 8.82 21.75 -29.52
C GLU A 104 7.90 20.52 -29.63
N CYS A 105 8.17 19.47 -28.86
CA CYS A 105 7.34 18.28 -28.79
C CYS A 105 5.91 18.60 -28.34
N ALA A 106 5.76 19.43 -27.29
CA ALA A 106 4.47 19.89 -26.80
C ALA A 106 3.69 20.70 -27.86
N ALA A 107 4.38 21.54 -28.63
CA ALA A 107 3.75 22.38 -29.67
C ALA A 107 3.15 21.56 -30.83
N VAL A 108 3.77 20.43 -31.17
CA VAL A 108 3.28 19.52 -32.23
C VAL A 108 2.38 18.40 -31.68
N GLY A 109 2.08 18.42 -30.38
CA GLY A 109 1.14 17.49 -29.74
C GLY A 109 1.69 16.09 -29.48
N VAL A 110 3.01 15.94 -29.26
CA VAL A 110 3.58 14.67 -28.80
C VAL A 110 3.04 14.35 -27.39
N PRO A 111 2.39 13.20 -27.17
CA PRO A 111 1.76 12.90 -25.88
C PRO A 111 2.74 12.43 -24.80
N ALA A 112 3.90 11.86 -25.17
CA ALA A 112 4.90 11.43 -24.20
C ALA A 112 6.35 11.60 -24.66
N ALA A 113 7.25 11.81 -23.69
CA ALA A 113 8.69 11.85 -23.91
C ALA A 113 9.48 11.06 -22.85
N ILE A 114 10.59 10.44 -23.27
CA ILE A 114 11.59 9.81 -22.41
C ILE A 114 12.84 10.68 -22.47
N ILE A 115 13.27 11.21 -21.33
CA ILE A 115 14.51 11.98 -21.22
C ILE A 115 15.59 11.06 -20.67
N ILE A 116 16.46 10.57 -21.54
CA ILE A 116 17.58 9.69 -21.13
C ILE A 116 18.69 10.50 -20.46
N SER A 117 18.83 11.76 -20.86
CA SER A 117 19.97 12.60 -20.52
C SER A 117 20.06 12.91 -19.03
N ALA A 118 21.28 12.88 -18.49
CA ALA A 118 21.63 13.35 -17.16
C ALA A 118 22.04 14.85 -17.19
N GLY A 119 22.26 15.45 -16.02
CA GLY A 119 22.59 16.86 -15.83
C GLY A 119 21.44 17.70 -15.23
N PHE A 120 20.53 17.08 -14.49
CA PHE A 120 19.33 17.68 -13.91
C PHE A 120 19.46 17.82 -12.38
N ARG A 121 18.41 17.60 -11.59
CA ARG A 121 18.42 17.88 -10.14
C ARG A 121 19.58 17.21 -9.39
N GLU A 122 20.08 16.09 -9.88
CA GLU A 122 21.23 15.37 -9.33
C GLU A 122 22.54 16.19 -9.34
N VAL A 123 22.65 17.24 -10.16
CA VAL A 123 23.81 18.15 -10.16
C VAL A 123 23.59 19.43 -9.34
N GLY A 124 22.45 19.55 -8.65
CA GLY A 124 22.13 20.67 -7.75
C GLY A 124 21.12 21.68 -8.30
N PRO A 125 21.08 22.91 -7.75
CA PRO A 125 20.01 23.90 -8.02
C PRO A 125 19.80 24.26 -9.49
N ALA A 126 20.88 24.42 -10.27
CA ALA A 126 20.79 24.76 -11.69
C ALA A 126 20.10 23.64 -12.51
N GLY A 127 20.36 22.38 -12.18
CA GLY A 127 19.69 21.26 -12.84
C GLY A 127 18.24 21.08 -12.38
N ALA A 128 17.92 21.44 -11.12
CA ALA A 128 16.53 21.49 -10.64
C ALA A 128 15.71 22.56 -11.37
N GLU A 129 16.32 23.67 -11.78
CA GLU A 129 15.65 24.68 -12.62
C GLU A 129 15.31 24.13 -14.01
N LEU A 130 16.21 23.36 -14.63
CA LEU A 130 15.94 22.69 -15.90
C LEU A 130 14.76 21.70 -15.79
N GLU A 131 14.68 20.95 -14.69
CA GLU A 131 13.54 20.08 -14.39
C GLU A 131 12.22 20.86 -14.32
N GLN A 132 12.20 21.99 -13.62
CA GLN A 132 11.01 22.84 -13.51
C GLN A 132 10.57 23.39 -14.88
N GLN A 133 11.52 23.82 -15.71
CA GLN A 133 11.22 24.28 -17.07
C GLN A 133 10.63 23.14 -17.93
N CYS A 134 11.18 21.93 -17.87
CA CYS A 134 10.64 20.77 -18.57
C CYS A 134 9.21 20.46 -18.13
N LEU A 135 8.93 20.45 -16.83
CA LEU A 135 7.58 20.23 -16.29
C LEU A 135 6.59 21.30 -16.75
N ALA A 136 7.00 22.57 -16.76
CA ALA A 136 6.15 23.67 -17.19
C ALA A 136 5.72 23.49 -18.66
N GLU A 137 6.67 23.18 -19.55
CA GLU A 137 6.37 22.97 -20.97
C GLU A 137 5.56 21.70 -21.22
N ALA A 138 5.88 20.59 -20.53
CA ALA A 138 5.11 19.35 -20.64
C ALA A 138 3.64 19.55 -20.22
N ARG A 139 3.39 20.27 -19.12
CA ARG A 139 2.03 20.60 -18.66
C ARG A 139 1.25 21.44 -19.68
N ARG A 140 1.90 22.39 -20.37
CA ARG A 140 1.27 23.19 -21.44
C ARG A 140 0.81 22.33 -22.61
N GLY A 141 1.60 21.31 -22.97
CA GLY A 141 1.28 20.36 -24.04
C GLY A 141 0.43 19.16 -23.61
N LYS A 142 0.09 19.03 -22.32
CA LYS A 142 -0.49 17.80 -21.74
C LYS A 142 0.37 16.55 -22.03
N MET A 143 1.69 16.73 -22.10
CA MET A 143 2.66 15.68 -22.38
C MET A 143 3.16 15.06 -21.06
N ARG A 144 3.45 13.75 -21.07
CA ARG A 144 4.02 13.02 -19.92
C ARG A 144 5.51 12.74 -20.10
N LEU A 145 6.28 12.84 -19.02
CA LEU A 145 7.74 12.68 -19.04
C LEU A 145 8.19 11.48 -18.20
N LEU A 146 8.94 10.56 -18.83
CA LEU A 146 9.74 9.55 -18.13
C LEU A 146 11.21 10.01 -18.03
N GLY A 147 11.83 9.81 -16.87
CA GLY A 147 13.17 10.33 -16.57
C GLY A 147 13.11 11.66 -15.79
N PRO A 148 14.10 12.57 -15.94
CA PRO A 148 15.32 12.44 -16.72
C PRO A 148 16.32 11.44 -16.12
N ASN A 149 17.54 11.39 -16.64
CA ASN A 149 18.64 10.56 -16.12
C ASN A 149 18.21 9.08 -15.94
N CYS A 150 17.69 8.50 -17.01
CA CYS A 150 17.18 7.13 -17.00
C CYS A 150 17.78 6.29 -18.12
N LEU A 151 17.67 4.96 -17.99
CA LEU A 151 18.04 4.03 -19.06
C LEU A 151 17.02 4.06 -20.23
N GLY A 152 15.79 4.47 -19.97
CA GLY A 152 14.63 4.36 -20.86
C GLY A 152 13.69 3.21 -20.50
N LEU A 153 12.93 2.71 -21.48
CA LEU A 153 12.01 1.58 -21.26
C LEU A 153 12.03 0.54 -22.40
N MET A 154 11.61 -0.67 -22.08
CA MET A 154 11.37 -1.76 -23.03
C MET A 154 9.95 -2.32 -22.88
N VAL A 155 9.34 -2.67 -24.01
CA VAL A 155 8.12 -3.49 -24.09
C VAL A 155 8.42 -4.67 -25.02
N PRO A 156 8.90 -5.80 -24.47
CA PRO A 156 9.38 -6.94 -25.26
C PRO A 156 8.42 -7.42 -26.35
N LYS A 157 7.11 -7.47 -26.05
CA LYS A 157 6.10 -8.01 -26.95
C LYS A 157 5.92 -7.19 -28.24
N SER A 158 6.13 -5.87 -28.19
CA SER A 158 6.07 -4.99 -29.37
C SER A 158 7.43 -4.79 -30.04
N GLY A 159 8.50 -5.35 -29.47
CA GLY A 159 9.87 -5.07 -29.90
C GLY A 159 10.36 -3.66 -29.53
N LEU A 160 9.59 -2.90 -28.74
CA LEU A 160 9.98 -1.55 -28.32
C LEU A 160 11.16 -1.65 -27.35
N ASN A 161 12.32 -1.17 -27.79
CA ASN A 161 13.50 -1.01 -26.94
C ASN A 161 14.00 0.44 -27.04
N ALA A 162 13.40 1.32 -26.23
CA ALA A 162 13.78 2.73 -26.15
C ALA A 162 14.88 2.95 -25.10
N THR A 163 15.89 2.08 -25.08
CA THR A 163 17.01 2.12 -24.13
C THR A 163 18.35 2.09 -24.83
N PHE A 164 19.43 2.30 -24.08
CA PHE A 164 20.81 2.04 -24.52
C PHE A 164 21.43 0.77 -23.91
N ALA A 165 20.60 -0.17 -23.44
CA ALA A 165 21.09 -1.47 -22.95
C ALA A 165 21.47 -2.41 -24.10
N ASP A 166 22.30 -3.41 -23.81
CA ASP A 166 22.67 -4.45 -24.77
C ASP A 166 21.62 -5.57 -24.75
N GLY A 167 20.71 -5.56 -25.73
CA GLY A 167 19.66 -6.55 -25.90
C GLY A 167 18.26 -6.10 -25.46
N LEU A 168 17.27 -6.94 -25.82
CA LEU A 168 15.86 -6.76 -25.49
C LEU A 168 15.43 -7.86 -24.52
N ALA A 169 14.80 -7.46 -23.42
CA ALA A 169 14.20 -8.39 -22.45
C ALA A 169 13.30 -9.44 -23.12
N ALA A 170 13.28 -10.67 -22.60
CA ALA A 170 12.35 -11.70 -23.06
C ALA A 170 10.89 -11.31 -22.70
N PRO A 171 9.89 -11.64 -23.53
CA PRO A 171 8.50 -11.39 -23.20
C PRO A 171 8.02 -12.27 -22.04
N GLY A 172 7.27 -11.68 -21.11
CA GLY A 172 6.64 -12.40 -20.00
C GLY A 172 5.57 -11.57 -19.30
N ASN A 173 5.47 -11.72 -17.98
CA ASN A 173 4.34 -11.23 -17.17
C ASN A 173 4.76 -10.38 -15.97
N VAL A 174 6.05 -10.06 -15.83
CA VAL A 174 6.59 -9.22 -14.75
C VAL A 174 6.81 -7.80 -15.27
N ALA A 175 6.28 -6.78 -14.60
CA ALA A 175 6.69 -5.41 -14.83
C ALA A 175 7.87 -5.08 -13.89
N PHE A 176 9.04 -4.81 -14.46
CA PHE A 176 10.22 -4.40 -13.67
C PHE A 176 10.43 -2.89 -13.76
N LEU A 177 10.44 -2.24 -12.61
CA LEU A 177 10.55 -0.79 -12.46
C LEU A 177 11.78 -0.47 -11.61
N SER A 178 12.66 0.41 -12.06
CA SER A 178 13.89 0.74 -11.31
C SER A 178 14.23 2.22 -11.39
N GLN A 179 14.58 2.79 -10.24
CA GLN A 179 15.17 4.13 -10.18
C GLN A 179 16.64 4.13 -10.62
N SER A 180 17.33 2.98 -10.51
CA SER A 180 18.73 2.83 -10.94
C SER A 180 18.83 2.24 -12.34
N GLY A 181 19.41 3.00 -13.27
CA GLY A 181 19.71 2.53 -14.64
C GLY A 181 20.80 1.45 -14.70
N ALA A 182 21.82 1.53 -13.84
CA ALA A 182 22.90 0.53 -13.79
C ALA A 182 22.39 -0.83 -13.26
N LEU A 183 21.46 -0.80 -12.28
CA LEU A 183 20.85 -2.04 -11.83
C LEU A 183 19.97 -2.66 -12.90
N CYS A 184 19.26 -1.85 -13.68
CA CYS A 184 18.48 -2.33 -14.83
C CYS A 184 19.32 -3.21 -15.77
N THR A 185 20.52 -2.77 -16.16
CA THR A 185 21.36 -3.58 -17.07
C THR A 185 21.81 -4.90 -16.45
N ALA A 186 22.09 -4.92 -15.14
CA ALA A 186 22.45 -6.16 -14.44
C ALA A 186 21.26 -7.13 -14.30
N VAL A 187 20.05 -6.62 -14.03
CA VAL A 187 18.83 -7.45 -14.00
C VAL A 187 18.51 -8.02 -15.37
N LEU A 188 18.69 -7.21 -16.42
CA LEU A 188 18.46 -7.65 -17.80
C LEU A 188 19.38 -8.81 -18.17
N ASP A 189 20.68 -8.69 -17.93
CA ASP A 189 21.66 -9.75 -18.21
C ASP A 189 21.35 -11.05 -17.45
N TRP A 190 21.07 -10.94 -16.15
CA TRP A 190 20.63 -12.06 -15.32
C TRP A 190 19.37 -12.74 -15.87
N SER A 191 18.40 -11.96 -16.36
CA SER A 191 17.12 -12.50 -16.82
C SER A 191 17.23 -13.43 -18.03
N PHE A 192 18.26 -13.26 -18.88
CA PHE A 192 18.48 -14.12 -20.04
C PHE A 192 18.84 -15.54 -19.62
N ARG A 193 19.68 -15.67 -18.59
CA ARG A 193 20.07 -16.97 -18.04
C ARG A 193 18.90 -17.67 -17.35
N GLU A 194 18.17 -16.95 -16.49
CA GLU A 194 17.09 -17.54 -15.69
C GLU A 194 15.74 -17.61 -16.43
N ARG A 195 15.69 -17.13 -17.68
CA ARG A 195 14.49 -17.08 -18.54
C ARG A 195 13.30 -16.38 -17.86
N VAL A 196 13.58 -15.30 -17.16
CA VAL A 196 12.54 -14.45 -16.57
C VAL A 196 12.09 -13.45 -17.64
N GLY A 197 10.81 -13.55 -18.02
CA GLY A 197 10.22 -12.67 -19.02
C GLY A 197 9.48 -11.48 -18.41
N PHE A 198 9.55 -10.33 -19.09
CA PHE A 198 8.93 -9.09 -18.65
C PHE A 198 7.76 -8.66 -19.53
N SER A 199 6.71 -8.11 -18.92
CA SER A 199 5.67 -7.38 -19.65
C SER A 199 6.17 -6.00 -20.06
N ALA A 200 6.93 -5.35 -19.17
CA ALA A 200 7.67 -4.12 -19.42
C ALA A 200 8.90 -4.02 -18.50
N PHE A 201 9.89 -3.28 -18.96
CA PHE A 201 11.14 -3.03 -18.24
C PHE A 201 11.42 -1.53 -18.25
N VAL A 202 11.36 -0.87 -17.10
CA VAL A 202 11.28 0.61 -17.04
C VAL A 202 12.33 1.15 -16.08
N SER A 203 13.16 2.07 -16.58
CA SER A 203 14.00 2.92 -15.75
C SER A 203 13.34 4.29 -15.57
N VAL A 204 13.03 4.65 -14.33
CA VAL A 204 12.32 5.90 -14.01
C VAL A 204 13.26 7.09 -13.82
N GLY A 205 14.54 6.82 -13.53
CA GLY A 205 15.56 7.84 -13.31
C GLY A 205 15.22 8.81 -12.18
N SER A 206 15.36 10.11 -12.42
CA SER A 206 15.07 11.17 -11.43
C SER A 206 13.58 11.33 -11.10
N MET A 207 12.69 10.65 -11.85
CA MET A 207 11.24 10.62 -11.60
C MET A 207 10.64 12.02 -11.54
N LEU A 208 10.86 12.80 -12.60
CA LEU A 208 10.44 14.21 -12.69
C LEU A 208 8.91 14.39 -12.77
N ASP A 209 8.25 13.53 -13.54
CA ASP A 209 6.79 13.56 -13.76
C ASP A 209 6.17 12.18 -13.49
N VAL A 210 6.40 11.20 -14.36
CA VAL A 210 5.86 9.85 -14.20
C VAL A 210 6.50 9.16 -13.00
N GLY A 211 5.69 8.84 -11.99
CA GLY A 211 6.12 8.27 -10.72
C GLY A 211 5.67 6.83 -10.45
N TRP A 212 5.94 6.35 -9.23
CA TRP A 212 5.53 5.00 -8.83
C TRP A 212 4.02 4.79 -8.87
N GLY A 213 3.23 5.78 -8.43
CA GLY A 213 1.77 5.69 -8.45
C GLY A 213 1.23 5.46 -9.86
N ASP A 214 1.72 6.23 -10.82
CA ASP A 214 1.30 6.16 -12.22
C ASP A 214 1.65 4.81 -12.86
N LEU A 215 2.88 4.34 -12.64
CA LEU A 215 3.35 3.06 -13.18
C LEU A 215 2.65 1.87 -12.53
N ILE A 216 2.48 1.88 -11.20
CA ILE A 216 1.78 0.82 -10.49
C ILE A 216 0.33 0.75 -10.97
N THR A 217 -0.35 1.89 -11.11
CA THR A 217 -1.70 1.95 -11.67
C THR A 217 -1.74 1.40 -13.10
N HIS A 218 -0.85 1.85 -13.99
CA HIS A 218 -0.80 1.38 -15.38
C HIS A 218 -0.64 -0.15 -15.48
N PHE A 219 0.31 -0.70 -14.74
CA PHE A 219 0.56 -2.16 -14.72
C PHE A 219 -0.45 -2.93 -13.88
N GLY A 220 -1.17 -2.26 -12.97
CA GLY A 220 -2.34 -2.74 -12.27
C GLY A 220 -3.49 -3.03 -13.23
N ASP A 221 -3.73 -2.14 -14.19
CA ASP A 221 -4.76 -2.28 -15.21
C ASP A 221 -4.32 -3.16 -16.41
N ASP A 222 -3.02 -3.41 -16.62
CA ASP A 222 -2.54 -4.24 -17.75
C ASP A 222 -2.78 -5.74 -17.52
N PRO A 223 -3.67 -6.41 -18.28
CA PRO A 223 -4.01 -7.82 -18.05
C PRO A 223 -2.84 -8.79 -18.34
N ARG A 224 -1.80 -8.32 -19.03
CA ARG A 224 -0.58 -9.13 -19.32
C ARG A 224 0.36 -9.15 -18.12
N THR A 225 0.35 -8.11 -17.30
CA THR A 225 1.18 -8.02 -16.10
C THR A 225 0.52 -8.76 -14.96
N ARG A 226 1.25 -9.71 -14.36
CA ARG A 226 0.82 -10.50 -13.19
C ARG A 226 1.52 -10.08 -11.90
N SER A 227 2.65 -9.39 -11.99
CA SER A 227 3.39 -8.90 -10.83
C SER A 227 4.20 -7.65 -11.17
N ILE A 228 4.45 -6.81 -10.17
CA ILE A 228 5.21 -5.58 -10.29
C ILE A 228 6.40 -5.66 -9.33
N VAL A 229 7.60 -5.44 -9.85
CA VAL A 229 8.86 -5.53 -9.11
C VAL A 229 9.56 -4.17 -9.20
N CYS A 230 9.82 -3.55 -8.05
CA CYS A 230 10.35 -2.20 -7.94
C CYS A 230 11.70 -2.18 -7.23
N TYR A 231 12.68 -1.55 -7.84
CA TYR A 231 13.88 -1.06 -7.15
C TYR A 231 13.73 0.42 -6.85
N MET A 232 13.59 0.74 -5.57
CA MET A 232 13.20 2.07 -5.10
C MET A 232 14.32 2.70 -4.26
N GLU A 233 14.81 3.87 -4.69
CA GLU A 233 15.73 4.69 -3.89
C GLU A 233 14.96 5.73 -3.08
N SER A 234 13.92 6.32 -3.68
CA SER A 234 13.03 7.32 -3.07
C SER A 234 11.57 7.01 -3.40
N VAL A 235 10.63 7.35 -2.50
CA VAL A 235 9.19 7.13 -2.72
C VAL A 235 8.57 8.24 -3.59
N GLY A 236 9.17 9.43 -3.65
CA GLY A 236 8.55 10.59 -4.32
C GLY A 236 7.22 10.96 -3.66
N ASP A 237 6.14 10.98 -4.44
CA ASP A 237 4.78 11.16 -3.92
C ASP A 237 4.29 9.90 -3.18
N ALA A 238 4.48 9.91 -1.85
CA ALA A 238 4.08 8.83 -0.96
C ALA A 238 2.58 8.54 -0.98
N ARG A 239 1.74 9.56 -1.16
CA ARG A 239 0.28 9.40 -1.17
C ARG A 239 -0.16 8.71 -2.46
N SER A 240 0.35 9.17 -3.60
CA SER A 240 0.11 8.54 -4.90
C SER A 240 0.59 7.08 -4.92
N PHE A 241 1.79 6.82 -4.39
CA PHE A 241 2.33 5.46 -4.27
C PHE A 241 1.45 4.55 -3.40
N LEU A 242 1.10 4.96 -2.18
CA LEU A 242 0.30 4.12 -1.29
C LEU A 242 -1.10 3.87 -1.85
N SER A 243 -1.69 4.89 -2.46
CA SER A 243 -3.00 4.79 -3.11
C SER A 243 -2.98 3.73 -4.22
N ALA A 244 -2.02 3.83 -5.16
CA ALA A 244 -1.88 2.86 -6.25
C ALA A 244 -1.53 1.46 -5.75
N ALA A 245 -0.60 1.34 -4.81
CA ALA A 245 -0.17 0.04 -4.28
C ALA A 245 -1.31 -0.68 -3.55
N ARG A 246 -2.12 0.04 -2.75
CA ARG A 246 -3.30 -0.53 -2.07
C ARG A 246 -4.34 -1.07 -3.04
N GLU A 247 -4.57 -0.37 -4.13
CA GLU A 247 -5.51 -0.81 -5.17
C GLU A 247 -4.99 -2.08 -5.86
N VAL A 248 -3.72 -2.07 -6.27
CA VAL A 248 -3.14 -3.13 -7.11
C VAL A 248 -2.75 -4.39 -6.32
N ALA A 249 -2.27 -4.25 -5.08
CA ALA A 249 -1.81 -5.38 -4.25
C ALA A 249 -2.87 -6.48 -4.10
N LEU A 250 -4.15 -6.10 -4.11
CA LEU A 250 -5.30 -7.00 -4.06
C LEU A 250 -5.32 -8.06 -5.17
N THR A 251 -4.87 -7.69 -6.36
CA THR A 251 -4.93 -8.53 -7.57
C THR A 251 -3.55 -9.02 -7.96
N LYS A 252 -2.53 -8.15 -7.86
CA LYS A 252 -1.18 -8.39 -8.33
C LYS A 252 -0.17 -8.05 -7.23
N PRO A 253 0.80 -8.93 -6.92
CA PRO A 253 1.87 -8.59 -5.98
C PRO A 253 2.70 -7.40 -6.46
N VAL A 254 2.90 -6.44 -5.56
CA VAL A 254 3.84 -5.33 -5.70
C VAL A 254 5.02 -5.60 -4.76
N ILE A 255 6.20 -5.84 -5.33
CA ILE A 255 7.42 -6.18 -4.60
C ILE A 255 8.39 -5.02 -4.68
N VAL A 256 8.92 -4.59 -3.54
CA VAL A 256 9.81 -3.43 -3.45
C VAL A 256 11.12 -3.82 -2.75
N LEU A 257 12.23 -3.62 -3.44
CA LEU A 257 13.55 -3.48 -2.81
C LEU A 257 13.80 -1.99 -2.55
N LYS A 258 13.72 -1.59 -1.29
CA LYS A 258 14.08 -0.22 -0.86
C LYS A 258 15.51 -0.18 -0.35
N VAL A 259 16.34 0.68 -0.95
CA VAL A 259 17.70 0.99 -0.45
C VAL A 259 17.70 2.18 0.51
N GLY A 260 18.79 2.36 1.28
CA GLY A 260 18.89 3.46 2.25
C GLY A 260 18.27 3.19 3.63
N ARG A 261 18.35 1.94 4.10
CA ARG A 261 17.70 1.50 5.36
C ARG A 261 18.32 2.07 6.62
N THR A 262 19.64 2.21 6.62
CA THR A 262 20.39 2.78 7.73
C THR A 262 20.53 4.28 7.52
N GLU A 263 20.70 5.05 8.58
CA GLU A 263 20.90 6.50 8.46
C GLU A 263 22.08 6.84 7.52
N ALA A 264 23.18 6.08 7.60
CA ALA A 264 24.32 6.23 6.70
C ALA A 264 23.95 5.97 5.23
N ALA A 265 23.25 4.87 4.94
CA ALA A 265 22.84 4.54 3.57
C ALA A 265 21.76 5.50 3.04
N SER A 266 20.88 5.98 3.93
CA SER A 266 19.84 6.97 3.63
C SER A 266 20.47 8.29 3.19
N ARG A 267 21.48 8.79 3.94
CA ARG A 267 22.24 9.99 3.55
C ARG A 267 22.97 9.84 2.21
N ALA A 268 23.54 8.66 1.94
CA ALA A 268 24.18 8.37 0.65
C ALA A 268 23.17 8.39 -0.51
N ALA A 269 22.01 7.74 -0.35
CA ALA A 269 20.94 7.73 -1.34
C ALA A 269 20.32 9.13 -1.55
N ALA A 270 20.15 9.91 -0.48
CA ALA A 270 19.67 11.29 -0.55
C ALA A 270 20.62 12.19 -1.33
N SER A 271 21.94 12.04 -1.12
CA SER A 271 22.97 12.79 -1.85
C SER A 271 23.00 12.43 -3.34
N HIS A 272 22.65 11.18 -3.67
CA HIS A 272 22.58 10.69 -5.06
C HIS A 272 21.31 11.15 -5.80
N THR A 273 20.17 11.24 -5.10
CA THR A 273 18.85 11.52 -5.70
C THR A 273 18.36 12.98 -5.52
N GLY A 274 18.96 13.70 -4.57
CA GLY A 274 18.51 15.03 -4.13
C GLY A 274 17.15 15.00 -3.41
N ALA A 275 16.67 13.82 -2.98
CA ALA A 275 15.34 13.65 -2.38
C ALA A 275 15.37 13.60 -0.84
N LEU A 276 14.28 14.02 -0.21
CA LEU A 276 14.08 13.95 1.24
C LEU A 276 13.87 12.48 1.69
N THR A 277 14.43 12.10 2.84
CA THR A 277 14.35 10.74 3.38
C THR A 277 13.60 10.69 4.71
N GLY A 278 12.53 9.89 4.78
CA GLY A 278 11.81 9.59 6.03
C GLY A 278 12.41 8.41 6.80
N SER A 279 11.72 7.99 7.86
CA SER A 279 12.13 6.86 8.70
C SER A 279 11.90 5.50 8.02
N ASP A 280 12.91 4.62 8.04
CA ASP A 280 12.78 3.26 7.48
C ASP A 280 11.68 2.45 8.16
N ALA A 281 11.48 2.64 9.47
CA ALA A 281 10.44 1.96 10.23
C ALA A 281 9.03 2.45 9.85
N VAL A 282 8.88 3.74 9.51
CA VAL A 282 7.63 4.31 9.00
C VAL A 282 7.34 3.77 7.62
N LEU A 283 8.35 3.72 6.74
CA LEU A 283 8.22 3.13 5.42
C LEU A 283 7.80 1.66 5.48
N ASP A 284 8.36 0.89 6.41
CA ASP A 284 7.99 -0.51 6.64
C ASP A 284 6.52 -0.65 7.07
N ALA A 285 6.05 0.24 7.95
CA ALA A 285 4.63 0.34 8.31
C ALA A 285 3.75 0.73 7.12
N ALA A 286 4.23 1.63 6.25
CA ALA A 286 3.54 2.06 5.05
C ALA A 286 3.40 0.92 4.02
N PHE A 287 4.46 0.15 3.78
CA PHE A 287 4.43 -1.03 2.91
C PHE A 287 3.48 -2.10 3.43
N ARG A 288 3.51 -2.40 4.75
CA ARG A 288 2.52 -3.29 5.36
C ARG A 288 1.10 -2.76 5.15
N ARG A 289 0.87 -1.46 5.36
CA ARG A 289 -0.43 -0.82 5.19
C ARG A 289 -0.95 -0.85 3.75
N ALA A 290 -0.05 -0.93 2.78
CA ALA A 290 -0.37 -1.01 1.35
C ALA A 290 -0.43 -2.42 0.78
N GLY A 291 -0.06 -3.45 1.56
CA GLY A 291 0.09 -4.79 1.00
C GLY A 291 1.27 -4.89 0.03
N VAL A 292 2.38 -4.19 0.30
CA VAL A 292 3.60 -4.28 -0.51
C VAL A 292 4.53 -5.33 0.08
N VAL A 293 5.10 -6.18 -0.77
CA VAL A 293 6.14 -7.15 -0.38
C VAL A 293 7.48 -6.45 -0.34
N ARG A 294 7.98 -6.18 0.87
CA ARG A 294 9.34 -5.67 1.02
C ARG A 294 10.36 -6.81 0.91
N VAL A 295 11.40 -6.59 0.11
CA VAL A 295 12.61 -7.42 0.09
C VAL A 295 13.83 -6.58 0.47
N ASN A 296 14.87 -7.24 0.97
CA ASN A 296 16.01 -6.59 1.62
C ASN A 296 17.29 -6.66 0.79
N THR A 297 17.39 -7.62 -0.13
CA THR A 297 18.55 -7.80 -1.00
C THR A 297 18.13 -8.01 -2.45
N ILE A 298 19.06 -7.78 -3.38
CA ILE A 298 18.84 -8.06 -4.81
C ILE A 298 18.60 -9.56 -5.03
N GLY A 299 19.33 -10.44 -4.33
CA GLY A 299 19.10 -11.88 -4.41
C GLY A 299 17.66 -12.26 -4.01
N GLU A 300 17.13 -11.68 -2.92
CA GLU A 300 15.74 -11.88 -2.54
C GLU A 300 14.75 -11.35 -3.58
N LEU A 301 15.04 -10.21 -4.22
CA LEU A 301 14.23 -9.66 -5.30
C LEU A 301 14.14 -10.65 -6.46
N PHE A 302 15.28 -11.21 -6.89
CA PHE A 302 15.37 -12.19 -7.96
C PHE A 302 14.63 -13.49 -7.63
N ASN A 303 14.87 -14.04 -6.44
CA ASN A 303 14.21 -15.26 -5.96
C ASN A 303 12.68 -15.13 -5.97
N VAL A 304 12.16 -13.99 -5.51
CA VAL A 304 10.72 -13.73 -5.49
C VAL A 304 10.18 -13.49 -6.91
N ALA A 305 10.88 -12.68 -7.72
CA ALA A 305 10.50 -12.41 -9.10
C ALA A 305 10.45 -13.68 -9.95
N GLU A 306 11.41 -14.58 -9.76
CA GLU A 306 11.46 -15.86 -10.45
C GLU A 306 10.29 -16.77 -10.06
N LEU A 307 10.01 -16.90 -8.75
CA LEU A 307 8.91 -17.70 -8.24
C LEU A 307 7.55 -17.25 -8.80
N ILE A 308 7.26 -15.94 -8.74
CA ILE A 308 5.96 -15.40 -9.19
C ILE A 308 5.82 -15.33 -10.72
N ALA A 309 6.93 -15.23 -11.46
CA ALA A 309 6.90 -15.24 -12.92
C ALA A 309 6.47 -16.62 -13.44
N LYS A 310 6.92 -17.67 -12.75
CA LYS A 310 6.87 -19.07 -13.20
C LYS A 310 5.75 -19.90 -12.52
N GLN A 311 5.41 -19.59 -11.27
CA GLN A 311 4.53 -20.45 -10.43
C GLN A 311 3.40 -19.66 -9.74
N PRO A 312 2.28 -20.33 -9.37
CA PRO A 312 1.23 -19.69 -8.58
C PRO A 312 1.73 -19.33 -7.17
N ARG A 313 1.04 -18.38 -6.52
CA ARG A 313 1.32 -18.04 -5.12
C ARG A 313 0.95 -19.19 -4.19
N PRO A 314 1.74 -19.46 -3.14
CA PRO A 314 1.34 -20.36 -2.07
C PRO A 314 0.02 -19.92 -1.44
N ARG A 315 -0.92 -20.86 -1.26
CA ARG A 315 -2.21 -20.59 -0.59
C ARG A 315 -2.17 -20.77 0.93
N GLY A 316 -1.13 -21.43 1.43
CA GLY A 316 -0.94 -21.73 2.84
C GLY A 316 0.53 -21.92 3.20
N PRO A 317 0.85 -22.09 4.50
CA PRO A 317 2.22 -22.10 4.98
C PRO A 317 2.93 -23.44 4.78
N ARG A 318 2.23 -24.50 4.34
CA ARG A 318 2.71 -25.87 4.45
C ARG A 318 3.49 -26.29 3.21
N LEU A 319 4.77 -26.61 3.36
CA LEU A 319 5.64 -27.03 2.26
C LEU A 319 5.94 -28.54 2.37
N ALA A 320 5.72 -29.28 1.29
CA ALA A 320 6.26 -30.63 1.12
C ALA A 320 7.67 -30.54 0.54
N ILE A 321 8.64 -31.24 1.12
CA ILE A 321 10.03 -31.24 0.66
C ILE A 321 10.38 -32.65 0.17
N VAL A 322 10.88 -32.78 -1.05
CA VAL A 322 11.41 -34.04 -1.62
C VAL A 322 12.91 -33.86 -1.82
N THR A 323 13.73 -34.77 -1.32
CA THR A 323 15.20 -34.63 -1.38
C THR A 323 15.91 -35.98 -1.49
N ASN A 324 17.09 -36.04 -2.11
CA ASN A 324 17.99 -37.20 -2.05
C ASN A 324 19.07 -37.08 -0.95
N ALA A 325 19.00 -36.03 -0.12
CA ALA A 325 19.98 -35.78 0.92
C ALA A 325 19.35 -35.09 2.14
N GLY A 326 19.40 -35.75 3.30
CA GLY A 326 18.84 -35.22 4.55
C GLY A 326 19.39 -33.87 5.01
N GLY A 327 20.69 -33.58 4.83
CA GLY A 327 21.30 -32.30 5.25
C GLY A 327 20.66 -31.07 4.60
N PRO A 328 20.62 -30.98 3.27
CA PRO A 328 19.85 -29.97 2.53
C PRO A 328 18.37 -29.88 2.94
N GLY A 329 17.71 -31.01 3.18
CA GLY A 329 16.32 -31.05 3.66
C GLY A 329 16.14 -30.39 5.05
N ALA A 330 17.10 -30.59 5.95
CA ALA A 330 17.11 -29.94 7.27
C ALA A 330 17.30 -28.42 7.16
N LEU A 331 18.25 -27.96 6.33
CA LEU A 331 18.46 -26.51 6.09
C LEU A 331 17.22 -25.82 5.52
N ALA A 332 16.52 -26.48 4.59
CA ALA A 332 15.26 -25.98 4.05
C ALA A 332 14.18 -25.87 5.14
N THR A 333 14.13 -26.86 6.04
CA THR A 333 13.18 -26.91 7.16
C THR A 333 13.42 -25.78 8.15
N ASP A 334 14.66 -25.57 8.60
CA ASP A 334 15.01 -24.49 9.51
C ASP A 334 14.66 -23.11 8.94
N ALA A 335 14.96 -22.92 7.65
CA ALA A 335 14.68 -21.67 6.95
C ALA A 335 13.17 -21.44 6.75
N LEU A 336 12.40 -22.49 6.46
CA LEU A 336 10.95 -22.44 6.33
C LEU A 336 10.30 -22.03 7.66
N VAL A 337 10.63 -22.72 8.74
CA VAL A 337 10.05 -22.51 10.08
C VAL A 337 10.43 -21.15 10.64
N SER A 338 11.70 -20.75 10.51
CA SER A 338 12.16 -19.39 10.89
C SER A 338 11.46 -18.31 10.07
N GLY A 339 11.14 -18.62 8.81
CA GLY A 339 10.32 -17.81 7.92
C GLY A 339 8.82 -17.85 8.22
N GLY A 340 8.38 -18.57 9.26
CA GLY A 340 6.97 -18.74 9.66
C GLY A 340 6.15 -19.72 8.84
N GLY A 341 6.77 -20.40 7.86
CA GLY A 341 6.15 -21.52 7.17
C GLY A 341 6.10 -22.76 8.06
N GLN A 342 5.49 -23.83 7.55
CA GLN A 342 5.29 -25.08 8.26
C GLN A 342 5.66 -26.26 7.35
N ILE A 343 6.19 -27.33 7.91
CA ILE A 343 6.36 -28.58 7.18
C ILE A 343 4.98 -29.22 7.00
N ALA A 344 4.64 -29.61 5.77
CA ALA A 344 3.38 -30.28 5.48
C ALA A 344 3.36 -31.67 6.16
N PRO A 345 2.39 -31.97 7.05
CA PRO A 345 2.21 -33.33 7.53
C PRO A 345 1.77 -34.23 6.37
N LEU A 346 2.35 -35.42 6.28
CA LEU A 346 1.95 -36.41 5.26
C LEU A 346 0.74 -37.21 5.77
N SER A 347 -0.25 -37.39 4.91
CA SER A 347 -1.39 -38.26 5.19
C SER A 347 -0.98 -39.73 5.25
N GLU A 348 -1.70 -40.55 6.02
CA GLU A 348 -1.44 -41.99 6.11
C GLU A 348 -1.49 -42.66 4.72
N SER A 349 -2.39 -42.22 3.84
CA SER A 349 -2.47 -42.66 2.45
C SER A 349 -1.20 -42.34 1.66
N THR A 350 -0.68 -41.11 1.76
CA THR A 350 0.53 -40.71 1.05
C THR A 350 1.75 -41.48 1.56
N VAL A 351 1.86 -41.69 2.88
CA VAL A 351 2.93 -42.52 3.46
C VAL A 351 2.84 -43.97 2.98
N ALA A 352 1.64 -44.55 2.91
CA ALA A 352 1.44 -45.92 2.41
C ALA A 352 1.84 -46.05 0.93
N GLU A 353 1.48 -45.08 0.08
CA GLU A 353 1.87 -45.07 -1.33
C GLU A 353 3.39 -44.88 -1.52
N LEU A 354 4.02 -44.03 -0.70
CA LEU A 354 5.48 -43.86 -0.69
C LEU A 354 6.19 -45.16 -0.27
N ASN A 355 5.69 -45.85 0.75
CA ASN A 355 6.21 -47.15 1.22
C ASN A 355 6.15 -48.26 0.17
N ALA A 356 5.26 -48.16 -0.81
CA ALA A 356 5.10 -49.20 -1.83
C ALA A 356 6.26 -49.24 -2.84
N PHE A 357 7.02 -48.16 -3.00
CA PHE A 357 8.12 -48.10 -3.99
C PHE A 357 9.42 -47.49 -3.46
N LEU A 358 9.40 -46.69 -2.39
CA LEU A 358 10.63 -46.19 -1.78
C LEU A 358 11.33 -47.29 -0.96
N PRO A 359 12.67 -47.28 -0.91
CA PRO A 359 13.41 -48.21 -0.05
C PRO A 359 13.01 -48.06 1.42
N PRO A 360 13.02 -49.13 2.24
CA PRO A 360 12.56 -49.09 3.63
C PRO A 360 13.22 -48.03 4.53
N HIS A 361 14.40 -47.54 4.14
CA HIS A 361 15.20 -46.56 4.88
C HIS A 361 14.92 -45.09 4.52
N TRP A 362 13.92 -44.80 3.67
CA TRP A 362 13.47 -43.43 3.47
C TRP A 362 12.98 -42.80 4.78
N SER A 363 12.84 -41.48 4.84
CA SER A 363 12.59 -40.75 6.10
C SER A 363 11.27 -41.05 6.82
N HIS A 364 10.29 -41.69 6.17
CA HIS A 364 8.92 -41.92 6.67
C HIS A 364 8.21 -40.63 7.13
N GLY A 365 8.61 -39.49 6.58
CA GLY A 365 8.11 -38.18 6.98
C GLY A 365 8.43 -37.09 5.96
N ASN A 366 8.23 -35.83 6.35
CA ASN A 366 8.58 -34.67 5.56
C ASN A 366 9.71 -33.92 6.27
N PRO A 367 10.89 -33.69 5.65
CA PRO A 367 11.25 -33.98 4.25
C PRO A 367 11.18 -35.45 3.84
N ILE A 368 10.66 -35.72 2.63
CA ILE A 368 10.64 -37.03 1.97
C ILE A 368 12.04 -37.27 1.39
N ASP A 369 12.87 -38.02 2.13
CA ASP A 369 14.22 -38.38 1.71
C ASP A 369 14.18 -39.65 0.83
N VAL A 370 14.30 -39.48 -0.49
CA VAL A 370 14.27 -40.57 -1.49
C VAL A 370 15.60 -41.33 -1.60
N LEU A 371 16.56 -40.98 -0.75
CA LEU A 371 17.93 -41.51 -0.67
C LEU A 371 18.83 -41.09 -1.84
N GLY A 372 20.14 -41.21 -1.62
CA GLY A 372 21.15 -40.70 -2.55
C GLY A 372 21.24 -41.39 -3.91
N ASP A 373 20.82 -42.65 -3.96
CA ASP A 373 20.79 -43.49 -5.17
C ASP A 373 19.52 -43.31 -6.01
N ALA A 374 18.66 -42.35 -5.66
CA ALA A 374 17.40 -42.12 -6.36
C ALA A 374 17.60 -41.81 -7.85
N ASP A 375 16.89 -42.57 -8.69
CA ASP A 375 16.81 -42.33 -10.12
C ASP A 375 15.69 -41.33 -10.47
N ALA A 376 15.66 -40.89 -11.72
CA ALA A 376 14.66 -39.92 -12.19
C ALA A 376 13.20 -40.41 -12.02
N PRO A 377 12.86 -41.69 -12.32
CA PRO A 377 11.53 -42.23 -12.03
C PRO A 377 11.13 -42.21 -10.55
N ARG A 378 12.04 -42.57 -9.63
CA ARG A 378 11.79 -42.51 -8.18
C ARG A 378 11.48 -41.09 -7.73
N TYR A 379 12.26 -40.11 -8.21
CA TYR A 379 11.98 -38.69 -7.99
C TYR A 379 10.62 -38.27 -8.52
N ALA A 380 10.34 -38.56 -9.80
CA ALA A 380 9.10 -38.16 -10.46
C ALA A 380 7.86 -38.65 -9.71
N ARG A 381 7.88 -39.91 -9.26
CA ARG A 381 6.76 -40.49 -8.50
C ARG A 381 6.62 -39.86 -7.11
N ALA A 382 7.72 -39.61 -6.40
CA ALA A 382 7.68 -38.95 -5.09
C ALA A 382 7.17 -37.49 -5.19
N ILE A 383 7.58 -36.76 -6.23
CA ILE A 383 7.12 -35.38 -6.50
C ILE A 383 5.62 -35.37 -6.79
N GLU A 384 5.13 -36.31 -7.60
CA GLU A 384 3.71 -36.42 -7.92
C GLU A 384 2.87 -36.65 -6.66
N LEU A 385 3.27 -37.56 -5.78
CA LEU A 385 2.58 -37.81 -4.51
C LEU A 385 2.65 -36.60 -3.56
N ALA A 386 3.81 -35.96 -3.43
CA ALA A 386 3.98 -34.77 -2.62
C ALA A 386 3.10 -33.60 -3.11
N ALA A 387 2.94 -33.46 -4.43
CA ALA A 387 2.08 -32.42 -5.01
C ALA A 387 0.58 -32.70 -4.76
N HIS A 388 0.18 -33.97 -4.75
CA HIS A 388 -1.20 -34.38 -4.48
C HIS A 388 -1.54 -34.46 -2.98
N GLU A 389 -0.56 -34.39 -2.07
CA GLU A 389 -0.80 -34.38 -0.63
C GLU A 389 -1.76 -33.22 -0.24
N PRO A 390 -2.96 -33.52 0.27
CA PRO A 390 -3.98 -32.50 0.56
C PRO A 390 -3.53 -31.48 1.62
N GLN A 391 -2.56 -31.83 2.47
CA GLN A 391 -2.02 -30.96 3.50
C GLN A 391 -0.81 -30.14 3.05
N ALA A 392 -0.35 -30.29 1.80
CA ALA A 392 0.72 -29.48 1.23
C ALA A 392 0.15 -28.31 0.41
N ASP A 393 0.68 -27.11 0.63
CA ASP A 393 0.33 -25.88 -0.09
C ASP A 393 1.35 -25.53 -1.18
N GLY A 394 2.45 -26.29 -1.28
CA GLY A 394 3.50 -26.24 -2.31
C GLY A 394 4.50 -27.38 -2.15
N VAL A 395 5.39 -27.54 -3.13
CA VAL A 395 6.43 -28.58 -3.12
C VAL A 395 7.80 -27.96 -3.43
N LEU A 396 8.81 -28.30 -2.63
CA LEU A 396 10.22 -28.01 -2.89
C LEU A 396 10.96 -29.32 -3.18
N VAL A 397 11.56 -29.40 -4.36
CA VAL A 397 12.40 -30.53 -4.78
C VAL A 397 13.85 -30.13 -4.65
N ILE A 398 14.63 -30.93 -3.93
CA ILE A 398 16.06 -30.70 -3.68
C ILE A 398 16.84 -31.85 -4.31
N LEU A 399 17.86 -31.50 -5.11
CA LEU A 399 18.78 -32.45 -5.71
C LEU A 399 20.21 -32.04 -5.40
N THR A 400 20.97 -32.99 -4.88
CA THR A 400 22.43 -32.91 -4.75
C THR A 400 23.09 -33.91 -5.71
N PRO A 401 24.17 -33.54 -6.42
CA PRO A 401 24.85 -34.44 -7.34
C PRO A 401 25.60 -35.52 -6.57
N GLN A 402 25.32 -36.78 -6.89
CA GLN A 402 26.12 -37.95 -6.49
C GLN A 402 26.64 -38.67 -7.74
N ALA A 403 27.54 -39.63 -7.57
CA ALA A 403 28.17 -40.33 -8.69
C ALA A 403 27.17 -40.96 -9.68
N MET A 404 26.00 -41.39 -9.19
CA MET A 404 24.97 -42.06 -9.99
C MET A 404 23.78 -41.14 -10.33
N THR A 405 23.76 -39.89 -9.84
CA THR A 405 22.62 -39.00 -9.97
C THR A 405 22.52 -38.41 -11.37
N ASP A 406 21.43 -38.72 -12.09
CA ASP A 406 21.09 -38.05 -13.35
C ASP A 406 20.32 -36.75 -13.09
N ALA A 407 21.06 -35.67 -12.84
CA ALA A 407 20.48 -34.35 -12.54
C ALA A 407 19.64 -33.80 -13.71
N LYS A 408 20.00 -34.12 -14.96
CA LYS A 408 19.29 -33.66 -16.16
C LYS A 408 18.03 -34.49 -16.39
N GLY A 409 18.14 -35.81 -16.40
CA GLY A 409 16.98 -36.69 -16.58
C GLY A 409 15.94 -36.51 -15.48
N THR A 410 16.37 -36.26 -14.24
CA THR A 410 15.45 -35.94 -13.13
C THR A 410 14.69 -34.63 -13.38
N ALA A 411 15.38 -33.59 -13.87
CA ALA A 411 14.77 -32.32 -14.24
C ALA A 411 13.79 -32.46 -15.42
N GLU A 412 14.15 -33.24 -16.45
CA GLU A 412 13.28 -33.52 -17.60
C GLU A 412 12.04 -34.31 -17.16
N ALA A 413 12.18 -35.32 -16.31
CA ALA A 413 11.05 -36.07 -15.77
C ALA A 413 10.11 -35.16 -14.97
N MET A 414 10.66 -34.34 -14.06
CA MET A 414 9.92 -33.35 -13.27
C MET A 414 9.15 -32.36 -14.16
N SER A 415 9.75 -31.91 -15.27
CA SER A 415 9.16 -30.94 -16.20
C SER A 415 7.94 -31.47 -16.95
N THR A 416 7.75 -32.79 -17.00
CA THR A 416 6.61 -33.43 -17.69
C THR A 416 5.44 -33.79 -16.76
N LEU A 417 5.61 -33.60 -15.45
CA LEU A 417 4.60 -33.95 -14.46
C LEU A 417 3.35 -33.06 -14.58
N LYS A 418 2.17 -33.69 -14.49
CA LYS A 418 0.88 -33.01 -14.43
C LYS A 418 0.49 -32.78 -12.98
N LEU A 419 0.81 -31.62 -12.45
CA LEU A 419 0.56 -31.28 -11.05
C LEU A 419 -0.81 -30.61 -10.84
N PRO A 420 -1.42 -30.75 -9.65
CA PRO A 420 -2.67 -30.09 -9.33
C PRO A 420 -2.52 -28.56 -9.40
N PRO A 421 -3.54 -27.84 -9.92
CA PRO A 421 -3.46 -26.40 -10.07
C PRO A 421 -3.39 -25.67 -8.72
N GLY A 422 -2.57 -24.63 -8.64
CA GLY A 422 -2.55 -23.70 -7.52
C GLY A 422 -1.55 -23.98 -6.39
N LYS A 423 -0.77 -25.06 -6.48
CA LYS A 423 0.40 -25.31 -5.61
C LYS A 423 1.69 -25.01 -6.38
N PRO A 424 2.59 -24.14 -5.88
CA PRO A 424 3.86 -23.90 -6.55
C PRO A 424 4.80 -25.10 -6.41
N LEU A 425 5.53 -25.38 -7.49
CA LEU A 425 6.63 -26.32 -7.53
C LEU A 425 7.96 -25.54 -7.60
N LEU A 426 8.85 -25.76 -6.64
CA LEU A 426 10.16 -25.12 -6.55
C LEU A 426 11.26 -26.17 -6.68
N ALA A 427 12.39 -25.80 -7.27
CA ALA A 427 13.53 -26.68 -7.46
C ALA A 427 14.81 -26.09 -6.87
N SER A 428 15.56 -26.88 -6.11
CA SER A 428 16.93 -26.56 -5.69
C SER A 428 17.91 -27.60 -6.21
N TRP A 429 18.60 -27.28 -7.29
CA TRP A 429 19.63 -28.12 -7.91
C TRP A 429 20.97 -27.63 -7.42
N MET A 430 21.45 -28.20 -6.32
CA MET A 430 22.64 -27.72 -5.63
C MET A 430 23.91 -28.17 -6.33
N GLY A 431 24.68 -27.25 -6.90
CA GLY A 431 25.96 -27.58 -7.53
C GLY A 431 26.37 -26.59 -8.61
N GLY A 432 27.39 -26.96 -9.38
CA GLY A 432 27.89 -26.18 -10.51
C GLY A 432 27.67 -26.88 -11.86
N PRO A 433 28.73 -27.16 -12.63
CA PRO A 433 28.60 -27.69 -14.00
C PRO A 433 27.74 -28.96 -14.13
N GLY A 434 27.79 -29.87 -13.14
CA GLY A 434 27.06 -31.14 -13.19
C GLY A 434 25.53 -31.02 -13.13
N VAL A 435 25.00 -29.93 -12.56
CA VAL A 435 23.54 -29.71 -12.42
C VAL A 435 23.01 -28.67 -13.41
N ALA A 436 23.89 -27.87 -14.03
CA ALA A 436 23.51 -26.79 -14.94
C ALA A 436 22.59 -27.21 -16.10
N PRO A 437 22.78 -28.38 -16.76
CA PRO A 437 21.83 -28.83 -17.79
C PRO A 437 20.42 -29.10 -17.25
N GLY A 438 20.31 -29.62 -16.01
CA GLY A 438 19.02 -29.82 -15.34
C GLY A 438 18.34 -28.50 -14.98
N VAL A 439 19.11 -27.54 -14.46
CA VAL A 439 18.63 -26.16 -14.19
C VAL A 439 18.07 -25.52 -15.47
N ALA A 440 18.79 -25.62 -16.59
CA ALA A 440 18.33 -25.09 -17.87
C ALA A 440 17.02 -25.75 -18.35
N ALA A 441 16.85 -27.06 -18.15
CA ALA A 441 15.62 -27.78 -18.49
C ALA A 441 14.43 -27.32 -17.63
N LEU A 442 14.62 -27.17 -16.31
CA LEU A 442 13.59 -26.68 -15.38
C LEU A 442 13.17 -25.24 -15.73
N ASN A 443 14.14 -24.36 -15.99
CA ASN A 443 13.87 -23.00 -16.42
C ASN A 443 13.09 -22.94 -17.74
N ALA A 444 13.39 -23.85 -18.68
CA ALA A 444 12.62 -23.98 -19.93
C ALA A 444 11.17 -24.42 -19.69
N ALA A 445 10.92 -25.23 -18.66
CA ALA A 445 9.61 -25.73 -18.28
C ALA A 445 8.81 -24.75 -17.39
N GLY A 446 9.36 -23.58 -17.05
CA GLY A 446 8.71 -22.64 -16.15
C GLY A 446 8.70 -23.12 -14.69
N ILE A 447 9.74 -23.82 -14.26
CA ILE A 447 9.96 -24.19 -12.85
C ILE A 447 11.10 -23.30 -12.30
N PRO A 448 10.88 -22.57 -11.20
CA PRO A 448 11.90 -21.70 -10.60
C PRO A 448 13.00 -22.54 -9.95
N THR A 449 14.25 -22.16 -10.22
CA THR A 449 15.44 -22.87 -9.75
C THR A 449 16.24 -22.02 -8.78
N PHE A 450 16.63 -22.62 -7.65
CA PHE A 450 17.39 -21.94 -6.60
C PHE A 450 18.70 -22.68 -6.34
N ASP A 451 19.79 -21.93 -6.22
CA ASP A 451 21.10 -22.50 -5.90
C ASP A 451 21.12 -23.20 -4.54
N TYR A 452 20.31 -22.70 -3.59
CA TYR A 452 20.25 -23.21 -2.22
C TYR A 452 18.81 -23.46 -1.74
N PRO A 453 18.56 -24.56 -1.01
CA PRO A 453 17.21 -24.98 -0.65
C PRO A 453 16.59 -24.13 0.46
N ASP A 454 17.41 -23.60 1.36
CA ASP A 454 17.00 -22.62 2.37
C ASP A 454 16.55 -21.30 1.73
N THR A 455 17.14 -20.93 0.59
CA THR A 455 16.71 -19.77 -0.21
C THR A 455 15.34 -20.01 -0.84
N ALA A 456 15.11 -21.19 -1.42
CA ALA A 456 13.80 -21.57 -1.95
C ALA A 456 12.72 -21.57 -0.87
N ALA A 457 13.02 -22.15 0.30
CA ALA A 457 12.12 -22.19 1.45
C ALA A 457 11.76 -20.78 1.97
N ARG A 458 12.73 -19.86 2.06
CA ARG A 458 12.49 -18.46 2.41
C ARG A 458 11.62 -17.73 1.39
N ALA A 459 11.83 -17.97 0.10
CA ALA A 459 11.01 -17.39 -0.96
C ALA A 459 9.54 -17.85 -0.87
N PHE A 460 9.32 -19.16 -0.66
CA PHE A 460 8.00 -19.73 -0.41
C PHE A 460 7.33 -19.10 0.81
N ALA A 461 8.00 -19.11 1.98
CA ALA A 461 7.45 -18.58 3.22
C ALA A 461 7.08 -17.09 3.11
N ARG A 462 7.90 -16.30 2.41
CA ARG A 462 7.64 -14.87 2.18
C ARG A 462 6.42 -14.63 1.32
N MET A 463 6.26 -15.39 0.23
CA MET A 463 5.11 -15.26 -0.67
C MET A 463 3.81 -15.77 -0.04
N TRP A 464 3.88 -16.78 0.83
CA TRP A 464 2.76 -17.17 1.67
C TRP A 464 2.38 -16.05 2.65
N ARG A 465 3.33 -15.57 3.47
CA ARG A 465 3.10 -14.48 4.44
C ARG A 465 2.53 -13.24 3.78
N TYR A 466 2.99 -12.91 2.59
CA TYR A 466 2.40 -11.84 1.78
C TYR A 466 0.91 -12.06 1.55
N SER A 467 0.53 -13.23 1.04
CA SER A 467 -0.85 -13.56 0.72
C SER A 467 -1.74 -13.58 1.97
N ASP A 468 -1.20 -14.04 3.10
CA ASP A 468 -1.89 -14.03 4.39
C ASP A 468 -2.09 -12.59 4.93
N ASN A 469 -1.03 -11.79 4.93
CA ASN A 469 -1.08 -10.38 5.34
C ASN A 469 -2.07 -9.58 4.49
N LEU A 470 -2.06 -9.78 3.17
CA LEU A 470 -2.99 -9.14 2.27
C LEU A 470 -4.43 -9.52 2.62
N ARG A 471 -4.71 -10.82 2.81
CA ARG A 471 -6.05 -11.27 3.23
C ARG A 471 -6.48 -10.63 4.56
N ALA A 472 -5.58 -10.53 5.53
CA ALA A 472 -5.86 -9.92 6.82
C ALA A 472 -6.11 -8.40 6.73
N LEU A 473 -5.48 -7.67 5.80
CA LEU A 473 -5.72 -6.24 5.60
C LEU A 473 -7.13 -5.93 5.08
N TYR A 474 -7.73 -6.86 4.34
CA TYR A 474 -9.08 -6.76 3.77
C TYR A 474 -10.10 -7.61 4.51
N GLU A 475 -9.74 -8.15 5.68
CA GLU A 475 -10.70 -8.79 6.58
C GLU A 475 -11.70 -7.73 7.06
N THR A 476 -12.99 -7.99 6.81
CA THR A 476 -14.10 -7.10 7.17
C THR A 476 -14.03 -6.79 8.67
N PRO A 477 -13.82 -5.53 9.08
CA PRO A 477 -13.81 -5.20 10.49
C PRO A 477 -15.23 -5.38 11.07
N SER A 478 -15.32 -5.65 12.37
CA SER A 478 -16.62 -5.76 13.02
C SER A 478 -17.31 -4.40 13.09
N LEU A 479 -18.60 -4.37 12.74
CA LEU A 479 -19.49 -3.24 12.98
C LEU A 479 -19.64 -3.04 14.50
N ARG A 480 -18.77 -2.24 15.13
CA ARG A 480 -19.00 -1.81 16.51
C ARG A 480 -20.04 -0.67 16.51
N ALA A 481 -21.07 -0.84 17.33
CA ALA A 481 -22.16 0.13 17.53
C ALA A 481 -21.69 1.49 18.09
N ASP A 482 -20.45 1.54 18.58
CA ASP A 482 -19.76 2.75 19.05
C ASP A 482 -19.18 3.57 17.89
N SER A 483 -19.98 3.85 16.87
CA SER A 483 -19.83 5.10 16.12
C SER A 483 -20.23 6.24 17.07
N VAL A 484 -19.37 6.46 18.07
CA VAL A 484 -19.60 7.34 19.22
C VAL A 484 -20.07 8.70 18.73
N ALA A 485 -21.10 9.19 19.43
CA ALA A 485 -21.72 10.48 19.26
C ALA A 485 -20.71 11.56 18.83
N ILE A 486 -21.03 12.18 17.69
CA ILE A 486 -20.29 13.21 16.93
C ILE A 486 -20.18 14.55 17.72
N GLY A 487 -20.39 14.55 19.04
CA GLY A 487 -20.81 15.71 19.81
C GLY A 487 -19.74 16.73 20.20
N ASN A 488 -18.44 16.50 20.04
CA ASN A 488 -17.43 17.41 20.62
C ASN A 488 -16.16 17.70 19.78
N ARG A 489 -16.19 17.43 18.47
CA ARG A 489 -15.05 17.71 17.57
C ARG A 489 -14.76 19.21 17.43
N THR A 490 -15.81 20.02 17.40
CA THR A 490 -15.69 21.49 17.37
C THR A 490 -14.93 21.99 18.59
N ALA A 491 -15.21 21.43 19.77
CA ALA A 491 -14.54 21.80 21.02
C ALA A 491 -13.03 21.46 21.00
N ALA A 492 -12.62 20.38 20.31
CA ALA A 492 -11.21 20.09 20.10
C ALA A 492 -10.53 21.16 19.23
N GLY A 493 -11.14 21.53 18.11
CA GLY A 493 -10.62 22.58 17.22
C GLY A 493 -10.54 23.94 17.90
N GLU A 494 -11.56 24.31 18.68
CA GLU A 494 -11.59 25.56 19.48
C GLU A 494 -10.48 25.59 20.53
N LEU A 495 -10.23 24.47 21.23
CA LEU A 495 -9.13 24.36 22.19
C LEU A 495 -7.77 24.56 21.52
N LEU A 496 -7.55 23.95 20.35
CA LEU A 496 -6.29 24.12 19.62
C LEU A 496 -6.13 25.55 19.09
N ALA A 497 -7.23 26.16 18.61
CA ALA A 497 -7.22 27.53 18.15
C ALA A 497 -6.88 28.52 19.27
N SER A 498 -7.42 28.35 20.47
CA SER A 498 -7.15 29.25 21.60
C SER A 498 -5.69 29.21 22.05
N VAL A 499 -5.09 28.01 22.11
CA VAL A 499 -3.66 27.83 22.43
C VAL A 499 -2.77 28.54 21.40
N ARG A 500 -3.09 28.40 20.11
CA ARG A 500 -2.35 29.07 19.03
C ARG A 500 -2.52 30.59 19.05
N GLN A 501 -3.72 31.09 19.32
CA GLN A 501 -3.97 32.53 19.46
C GLN A 501 -3.20 33.14 20.64
N ALA A 502 -2.94 32.36 21.69
CA ALA A 502 -2.05 32.74 22.79
C ALA A 502 -0.54 32.66 22.43
N GLY A 503 -0.19 32.36 21.18
CA GLY A 503 1.20 32.22 20.73
C GLY A 503 1.92 30.97 21.25
N ARG A 504 1.19 30.02 21.85
CA ARG A 504 1.74 28.80 22.43
C ARG A 504 1.77 27.66 21.40
N THR A 505 2.79 26.81 21.52
CA THR A 505 2.90 25.53 20.79
C THR A 505 2.69 24.33 21.70
N LEU A 506 2.67 24.52 23.03
CA LEU A 506 2.53 23.44 24.00
C LEU A 506 1.19 23.56 24.74
N LEU A 507 0.43 22.48 24.75
CA LEU A 507 -0.73 22.34 25.64
C LEU A 507 -0.26 21.96 27.03
N THR A 508 -0.91 22.51 28.04
CA THR A 508 -0.75 22.05 29.43
C THR A 508 -1.26 20.62 29.58
N GLU A 509 -0.91 19.93 30.68
CA GLU A 509 -1.39 18.57 30.94
C GLU A 509 -2.92 18.50 31.01
N ALA A 510 -3.56 19.51 31.62
CA ALA A 510 -5.02 19.58 31.73
C ALA A 510 -5.68 19.78 30.36
N GLU A 511 -5.13 20.67 29.52
CA GLU A 511 -5.60 20.86 28.14
C GLU A 511 -5.41 19.60 27.29
N SER A 512 -4.25 18.94 27.41
CA SER A 512 -3.94 17.69 26.70
C SER A 512 -4.93 16.57 27.05
N LYS A 513 -5.25 16.40 28.34
CA LYS A 513 -6.25 15.42 28.79
C LYS A 513 -7.67 15.79 28.39
N ARG A 514 -8.02 17.08 28.41
CA ARG A 514 -9.31 17.57 27.90
C ARG A 514 -9.44 17.25 26.41
N LEU A 515 -8.39 17.45 25.61
CA LEU A 515 -8.37 17.08 24.19
C LEU A 515 -8.63 15.58 24.01
N LEU A 516 -7.91 14.71 24.70
CA LEU A 516 -8.14 13.25 24.67
C LEU A 516 -9.60 12.88 25.04
N ALA A 517 -10.15 13.51 26.08
CA ALA A 517 -11.52 13.28 26.52
C ALA A 517 -12.57 13.68 25.46
N THR A 518 -12.32 14.73 24.64
CA THR A 518 -13.24 15.09 23.54
C THR A 518 -13.38 14.01 22.47
N TYR A 519 -12.36 13.14 22.33
CA TYR A 519 -12.37 11.96 21.46
C TYR A 519 -12.80 10.67 22.19
N GLY A 520 -13.25 10.78 23.45
CA GLY A 520 -13.68 9.62 24.24
C GLY A 520 -12.51 8.73 24.69
N ILE A 521 -11.30 9.25 24.78
CA ILE A 521 -10.15 8.54 25.34
C ILE A 521 -10.15 8.80 26.87
N PRO A 522 -10.30 7.76 27.71
CA PRO A 522 -10.38 7.95 29.15
C PRO A 522 -9.07 8.52 29.73
N THR A 523 -9.17 9.56 30.55
CA THR A 523 -8.04 10.20 31.22
C THR A 523 -8.27 10.21 32.72
N VAL A 524 -7.18 10.21 33.49
CA VAL A 524 -7.27 10.37 34.95
C VAL A 524 -7.81 11.77 35.29
N GLU A 525 -8.72 11.84 36.26
CA GLU A 525 -9.25 13.13 36.72
C GLU A 525 -8.09 14.03 37.16
N THR A 526 -8.05 15.24 36.60
CA THR A 526 -6.93 16.17 36.77
C THR A 526 -7.47 17.55 37.10
N ARG A 527 -7.14 18.07 38.28
CA ARG A 527 -7.57 19.39 38.75
C ARG A 527 -6.37 20.33 38.85
N VAL A 528 -6.47 21.52 38.26
CA VAL A 528 -5.40 22.54 38.30
C VAL A 528 -5.56 23.34 39.60
N ALA A 529 -4.46 23.49 40.34
CA ALA A 529 -4.37 24.33 41.53
C ALA A 529 -3.29 25.39 41.32
N THR A 530 -3.65 26.65 41.52
CA THR A 530 -2.75 27.81 41.43
C THR A 530 -2.25 28.28 42.80
N SER A 531 -2.81 27.72 43.87
CA SER A 531 -2.34 27.90 45.25
C SER A 531 -2.20 26.57 46.00
N VAL A 532 -1.44 26.59 47.10
CA VAL A 532 -1.29 25.43 47.98
C VAL A 532 -2.61 25.01 48.61
N ASP A 533 -3.47 25.96 48.96
CA ASP A 533 -4.78 25.68 49.57
C ASP A 533 -5.74 25.03 48.57
N GLU A 534 -5.74 25.47 47.31
CA GLU A 534 -6.46 24.80 46.22
C GLU A 534 -5.95 23.37 46.02
N ALA A 535 -4.63 23.16 46.04
CA ALA A 535 -4.05 21.83 45.86
C ALA A 535 -4.48 20.85 46.96
N VAL A 536 -4.47 21.30 48.22
CA VAL A 536 -4.94 20.52 49.36
C VAL A 536 -6.45 20.27 49.28
N HIS A 537 -7.24 21.29 48.91
CA HIS A 537 -8.68 21.16 48.75
C HIS A 537 -9.03 20.14 47.65
N HIS A 538 -8.37 20.21 46.50
CA HIS A 538 -8.54 19.23 45.42
C HIS A 538 -8.11 17.82 45.84
N ALA A 539 -7.00 17.68 46.58
CA ALA A 539 -6.56 16.38 47.08
C ALA A 539 -7.57 15.75 48.04
N ALA A 540 -8.12 16.52 48.96
CA ALA A 540 -9.15 16.05 49.89
C ALA A 540 -10.44 15.63 49.15
N ALA A 541 -10.84 16.36 48.11
CA ALA A 541 -12.02 16.04 47.31
C ALA A 541 -11.84 14.79 46.41
N LEU A 542 -10.62 14.53 45.93
CA LEU A 542 -10.28 13.36 45.12
C LEU A 542 -10.05 12.10 45.98
N GLY A 543 -9.67 12.29 47.25
CA GLY A 543 -9.27 11.22 48.17
C GLY A 543 -7.80 10.84 48.02
N PHE A 544 -7.19 10.44 49.13
CA PHE A 544 -5.78 10.03 49.20
C PHE A 544 -5.60 8.52 48.92
N PRO A 545 -4.46 8.07 48.35
CA PRO A 545 -3.31 8.89 47.94
C PRO A 545 -3.50 9.64 46.62
N VAL A 546 -2.81 10.78 46.49
CA VAL A 546 -2.80 11.61 45.27
C VAL A 546 -1.39 11.75 44.68
N ALA A 547 -1.34 12.11 43.40
CA ALA A 547 -0.16 12.58 42.70
C ALA A 547 -0.27 14.10 42.46
N VAL A 548 0.83 14.81 42.66
CA VAL A 548 0.95 16.24 42.40
C VAL A 548 2.04 16.47 41.35
N LYS A 549 1.67 17.13 40.25
CA LYS A 549 2.55 17.36 39.10
C LYS A 549 2.60 18.84 38.72
N LEU A 550 3.70 19.32 38.16
CA LEU A 550 3.87 20.69 37.69
C LEU A 550 2.79 21.10 36.67
N HIS A 551 2.18 22.27 36.88
CA HIS A 551 1.39 22.97 35.88
C HIS A 551 2.25 24.06 35.22
N SER A 552 2.50 23.93 33.91
CA SER A 552 3.34 24.83 33.13
C SER A 552 2.89 24.85 31.67
N GLU A 553 3.05 26.01 31.02
CA GLU A 553 2.79 26.20 29.58
C GLU A 553 4.05 26.01 28.71
N THR A 554 5.22 25.82 29.34
CA THR A 554 6.53 25.89 28.65
C THR A 554 7.43 24.69 28.91
N LEU A 555 7.27 24.00 30.05
CA LEU A 555 8.10 22.84 30.40
C LEU A 555 7.42 21.52 30.01
N THR A 556 8.11 20.71 29.20
CA THR A 556 7.62 19.40 28.70
C THR A 556 7.99 18.25 29.62
N HIS A 557 9.26 18.13 30.03
CA HIS A 557 9.76 17.03 30.86
C HIS A 557 9.73 17.39 32.35
N LYS A 558 8.57 17.17 32.97
CA LYS A 558 8.30 17.53 34.38
C LYS A 558 9.27 16.82 35.35
N THR A 559 9.61 15.57 35.10
CA THR A 559 10.47 14.76 35.97
C THR A 559 11.88 15.37 36.08
N ASP A 560 12.43 15.89 34.98
CA ASP A 560 13.80 16.43 34.91
C ASP A 560 13.98 17.67 35.79
N VAL A 561 12.90 18.46 35.89
CA VAL A 561 12.82 19.64 36.76
C VAL A 561 12.32 19.32 38.18
N GLY A 562 12.16 18.04 38.54
CA GLY A 562 11.64 17.63 39.85
C GLY A 562 10.15 17.93 40.05
N GLY A 563 9.41 18.13 38.96
CA GLY A 563 8.02 18.56 38.92
C GLY A 563 6.98 17.45 39.13
N VAL A 564 7.36 16.30 39.66
CA VAL A 564 6.45 15.17 39.91
C VAL A 564 6.66 14.64 41.32
N GLN A 565 5.57 14.53 42.09
CA GLN A 565 5.52 13.98 43.44
C GLN A 565 4.36 12.98 43.50
N LEU A 566 4.63 11.73 43.85
CA LEU A 566 3.67 10.61 43.81
C LEU A 566 3.39 10.06 45.21
N ASP A 567 2.31 9.28 45.35
CA ASP A 567 1.90 8.58 46.58
C ASP A 567 1.77 9.49 47.82
N LEU A 568 1.16 10.67 47.66
CA LEU A 568 0.93 11.61 48.75
C LEU A 568 -0.32 11.22 49.52
N ARG A 569 -0.19 10.87 50.80
CA ARG A 569 -1.24 10.20 51.59
C ARG A 569 -2.07 11.12 52.49
N ASP A 570 -1.67 12.38 52.60
CA ASP A 570 -2.34 13.37 53.45
C ASP A 570 -2.10 14.81 52.94
N ALA A 571 -2.79 15.77 53.58
CA ALA A 571 -2.72 17.18 53.23
C ALA A 571 -1.32 17.79 53.43
N ASP A 572 -0.58 17.37 54.45
CA ASP A 572 0.74 17.93 54.74
C ASP A 572 1.78 17.46 53.72
N ALA A 573 1.69 16.21 53.26
CA ALA A 573 2.47 15.68 52.16
C ALA A 573 2.22 16.48 50.86
N VAL A 574 0.98 16.90 50.60
CA VAL A 574 0.61 17.75 49.45
C VAL A 574 1.21 19.16 49.57
N ARG A 575 1.12 19.78 50.76
CA ARG A 575 1.78 21.09 51.01
C ARG A 575 3.29 21.01 50.78
N GLY A 576 3.93 19.97 51.33
CA GLY A 576 5.36 19.75 51.13
C GLY A 576 5.73 19.49 49.66
N ALA A 577 4.89 18.77 48.93
CA ALA A 577 5.08 18.51 47.50
C ALA A 577 5.00 19.79 46.65
N TRP A 578 4.01 20.64 46.92
CA TRP A 578 3.86 21.96 46.26
C TRP A 578 5.14 22.79 46.39
N GLU A 579 5.65 22.92 47.62
CA GLU A 579 6.84 23.70 47.92
C GLU A 579 8.11 23.13 47.25
N ARG A 580 8.28 21.80 47.30
CA ARG A 580 9.41 21.14 46.61
C ARG A 580 9.39 21.36 45.11
N ILE A 581 8.23 21.24 44.47
CA ILE A 581 8.09 21.47 43.02
C ILE A 581 8.39 22.94 42.70
N ARG A 582 7.80 23.89 43.43
CA ARG A 582 8.03 25.33 43.22
C ARG A 582 9.51 25.68 43.34
N ALA A 583 10.17 25.22 44.40
CA ALA A 583 11.59 25.48 44.64
C ALA A 583 12.47 24.86 43.54
N SER A 584 12.21 23.60 43.17
CA SER A 584 12.98 22.88 42.15
C SER A 584 12.86 23.53 40.76
N VAL A 585 11.64 23.90 40.35
CA VAL A 585 11.40 24.55 39.05
C VAL A 585 11.99 25.95 39.01
N THR A 586 11.83 26.74 40.07
CA THR A 586 12.41 28.08 40.17
C THR A 586 13.94 28.03 40.09
N GLY A 587 14.58 27.05 40.74
CA GLY A 587 16.03 26.88 40.72
C GLY A 587 16.60 26.34 39.41
N LYS A 588 15.89 25.45 38.71
CA LYS A 588 16.38 24.78 37.49
C LYS A 588 15.98 25.46 36.18
N ALA A 589 14.81 26.07 36.12
CA ALA A 589 14.23 26.62 34.89
C ALA A 589 13.83 28.10 35.00
N GLY A 590 13.50 28.58 36.20
CA GLY A 590 13.07 29.95 36.48
C GLY A 590 11.60 30.03 36.95
N GLY A 591 11.29 31.03 37.78
CA GLY A 591 9.98 31.14 38.45
C GLY A 591 8.79 31.32 37.50
N GLN A 592 9.00 31.96 36.34
CA GLN A 592 7.98 32.15 35.30
C GLN A 592 7.43 30.84 34.71
N HIS A 593 8.13 29.72 34.91
CA HIS A 593 7.72 28.41 34.40
C HIS A 593 6.81 27.64 35.39
N PHE A 594 6.61 28.15 36.61
CA PHE A 594 5.75 27.57 37.62
C PHE A 594 4.41 28.33 37.69
N LEU A 595 3.36 27.73 37.12
CA LEU A 595 1.99 28.29 37.15
C LEU A 595 1.12 27.64 38.24
N GLY A 596 1.69 26.71 39.01
CA GLY A 596 1.01 25.92 40.02
C GLY A 596 1.25 24.42 39.83
N VAL A 597 0.29 23.60 40.26
CA VAL A 597 0.33 22.14 40.12
C VAL A 597 -0.99 21.58 39.62
N THR A 598 -0.96 20.36 39.12
CA THR A 598 -2.16 19.53 38.95
C THR A 598 -2.21 18.47 40.03
N VAL A 599 -3.41 18.22 40.56
CA VAL A 599 -3.69 17.17 41.55
C VAL A 599 -4.52 16.07 40.90
N GLN A 600 -4.09 14.82 41.08
CA GLN A 600 -4.66 13.63 40.44
C GLN A 600 -4.77 12.49 41.45
N PRO A 601 -5.81 11.63 41.40
CA PRO A 601 -5.85 10.42 42.20
C PRO A 601 -4.70 9.48 41.82
N MET A 602 -4.07 8.85 42.82
CA MET A 602 -3.03 7.85 42.58
C MET A 602 -3.68 6.53 42.16
N ILE A 603 -3.52 6.15 40.90
CA ILE A 603 -4.08 4.91 40.37
C ILE A 603 -3.15 3.73 40.71
N PRO A 604 -3.68 2.61 41.26
CA PRO A 604 -2.87 1.43 41.53
C PRO A 604 -2.21 0.88 40.27
N ARG A 605 -0.97 0.39 40.38
CA ARG A 605 -0.20 -0.16 39.25
C ARG A 605 -0.57 -1.61 38.90
N ASN A 606 -1.81 -2.02 39.14
CA ASN A 606 -2.31 -3.34 38.76
C ASN A 606 -2.70 -3.35 37.28
N GLY A 607 -1.71 -3.25 36.40
CA GLY A 607 -1.89 -3.23 34.96
C GLY A 607 -0.57 -3.06 34.21
N HIS A 608 -0.65 -2.97 32.90
CA HIS A 608 0.48 -2.71 32.02
C HIS A 608 0.54 -1.22 31.68
N GLU A 609 1.73 -0.62 31.78
CA GLU A 609 1.99 0.72 31.27
C GLU A 609 2.34 0.62 29.78
N LEU A 610 1.57 1.29 28.95
CA LEU A 610 1.75 1.37 27.50
C LEU A 610 2.08 2.80 27.09
N ILE A 611 2.66 2.95 25.91
CA ILE A 611 2.83 4.24 25.24
C ILE A 611 1.94 4.29 24.00
N LEU A 612 1.25 5.41 23.82
CA LEU A 612 0.48 5.72 22.62
C LEU A 612 0.84 7.13 22.18
N GLY A 613 1.45 7.27 21.00
CA GLY A 613 1.93 8.56 20.52
C GLY A 613 1.71 8.78 19.04
N SER A 614 1.94 10.00 18.58
CA SER A 614 2.03 10.35 17.18
C SER A 614 3.06 11.43 16.93
N SER A 615 3.75 11.33 15.81
CA SER A 615 4.71 12.30 15.30
C SER A 615 4.60 12.41 13.79
N VAL A 616 5.14 13.48 13.21
CA VAL A 616 5.12 13.70 11.76
C VAL A 616 6.39 13.14 11.13
N ASP A 617 6.23 12.16 10.24
CA ASP A 617 7.27 11.74 9.31
C ASP A 617 7.31 12.69 8.09
N PRO A 618 8.49 13.13 7.62
CA PRO A 618 8.58 14.06 6.50
C PRO A 618 8.06 13.53 5.16
N GLN A 619 7.96 12.21 5.00
CA GLN A 619 7.51 11.55 3.76
C GLN A 619 6.06 11.07 3.84
N PHE A 620 5.65 10.52 4.99
CA PHE A 620 4.32 9.92 5.16
C PHE A 620 3.35 10.74 6.01
N GLY A 621 3.78 11.88 6.55
CA GLY A 621 2.97 12.71 7.43
C GLY A 621 2.78 12.07 8.81
N PRO A 622 1.64 12.29 9.48
CA PRO A 622 1.40 11.75 10.82
C PRO A 622 1.51 10.22 10.90
N VAL A 623 2.22 9.73 11.91
CA VAL A 623 2.42 8.30 12.21
C VAL A 623 2.04 8.03 13.65
N ILE A 624 1.36 6.91 13.92
CA ILE A 624 0.99 6.45 15.26
C ILE A 624 2.05 5.47 15.78
N LEU A 625 2.40 5.61 17.04
CA LEU A 625 3.27 4.75 17.83
C LEU A 625 2.42 4.01 18.88
N PHE A 626 2.63 2.71 19.01
CA PHE A 626 2.11 1.90 20.12
C PHE A 626 3.21 0.99 20.67
N GLY A 627 3.30 0.81 21.99
CA GLY A 627 4.31 -0.06 22.57
C GLY A 627 4.23 -0.18 24.09
N ALA A 628 5.23 -0.85 24.67
CA ALA A 628 5.45 -0.84 26.11
C ALA A 628 5.82 0.59 26.57
N GLY A 629 5.15 1.08 27.62
CA GLY A 629 5.29 2.43 28.17
C GLY A 629 6.17 2.50 29.42
N GLY A 630 6.15 3.66 30.07
CA GLY A 630 6.89 3.92 31.30
C GLY A 630 8.31 4.42 31.05
N GLN A 631 9.21 4.23 32.03
CA GLN A 631 10.56 4.80 32.01
C GLN A 631 11.55 4.01 31.12
N LEU A 632 11.24 2.76 30.76
CA LEU A 632 12.16 1.85 30.06
C LEU A 632 11.85 1.69 28.57
N VAL A 633 11.04 2.58 28.00
CA VAL A 633 10.62 2.56 26.58
C VAL A 633 11.84 2.50 25.64
N GLU A 634 12.85 3.35 25.89
CA GLU A 634 14.05 3.43 25.06
C GLU A 634 14.93 2.18 25.15
N VAL A 635 14.86 1.44 26.26
CA VAL A 635 15.69 0.27 26.54
C VAL A 635 15.11 -0.99 25.89
N PHE A 636 13.80 -1.21 25.99
CA PHE A 636 13.18 -2.44 25.46
C PHE A 636 12.89 -2.39 23.96
N GLN A 637 12.78 -1.18 23.40
CA GLN A 637 12.45 -0.93 21.99
C GLN A 637 11.22 -1.72 21.49
N ASP A 638 10.29 -2.04 22.40
CA ASP A 638 9.07 -2.78 22.08
C ASP A 638 7.99 -1.84 21.57
N ARG A 639 8.10 -1.47 20.29
CA ARG A 639 7.21 -0.51 19.63
C ARG A 639 6.80 -0.98 18.25
N ALA A 640 5.60 -0.58 17.85
CA ALA A 640 5.06 -0.72 16.52
C ALA A 640 4.60 0.64 15.99
N LEU A 641 4.69 0.82 14.68
CA LEU A 641 4.27 2.04 13.98
C LEU A 641 3.11 1.73 13.02
N GLY A 642 2.18 2.67 12.90
CA GLY A 642 1.02 2.57 12.02
C GLY A 642 0.65 3.90 11.39
N LEU A 643 0.05 3.87 10.21
CA LEU A 643 -0.45 5.08 9.53
C LEU A 643 -1.94 5.30 9.84
N PRO A 644 -2.34 6.49 10.32
CA PRO A 644 -3.74 6.87 10.43
C PRO A 644 -4.41 6.98 9.04
N PRO A 645 -5.73 6.72 8.92
CA PRO A 645 -6.62 6.24 9.99
C PRO A 645 -6.48 4.73 10.27
N LEU A 646 -6.68 4.34 11.52
CA LEU A 646 -6.81 2.96 11.98
C LEU A 646 -8.29 2.57 12.14
N ASN A 647 -8.60 1.32 11.81
CA ASN A 647 -9.83 0.63 12.19
C ASN A 647 -9.50 -0.44 13.24
N ALA A 648 -10.51 -1.18 13.74
CA ALA A 648 -10.30 -2.17 14.79
C ALA A 648 -9.28 -3.26 14.40
N THR A 649 -9.37 -3.78 13.16
CA THR A 649 -8.43 -4.79 12.64
C THR A 649 -6.99 -4.27 12.64
N LEU A 650 -6.77 -3.04 12.15
CA LEU A 650 -5.44 -2.44 12.08
C LEU A 650 -4.88 -2.09 13.46
N ALA A 651 -5.72 -1.61 14.37
CA ALA A 651 -5.35 -1.36 15.76
C ALA A 651 -4.89 -2.67 16.43
N ARG A 652 -5.64 -3.76 16.24
CA ARG A 652 -5.25 -5.09 16.73
C ARG A 652 -3.93 -5.56 16.15
N ARG A 653 -3.73 -5.44 14.84
CA ARG A 653 -2.47 -5.81 14.18
C ARG A 653 -1.29 -4.95 14.62
N LEU A 654 -1.52 -3.68 14.93
CA LEU A 654 -0.50 -2.80 15.50
C LEU A 654 -0.06 -3.33 16.87
N MET A 655 -0.99 -3.77 17.72
CA MET A 655 -0.65 -4.38 19.00
C MET A 655 0.08 -5.71 18.83
N GLU A 656 -0.38 -6.59 17.95
CA GLU A 656 0.21 -7.91 17.69
C GLU A 656 1.70 -7.88 17.28
N GLN A 657 2.19 -6.75 16.80
CA GLN A 657 3.60 -6.55 16.46
C GLN A 657 4.51 -6.32 17.68
N THR A 658 3.94 -6.13 18.86
CA THR A 658 4.67 -5.84 20.10
C THR A 658 4.78 -7.09 20.99
N LYS A 659 5.87 -7.19 21.76
CA LYS A 659 6.06 -8.24 22.77
C LYS A 659 5.07 -8.06 23.93
N VAL A 660 4.75 -6.82 24.31
CA VAL A 660 3.79 -6.48 25.37
C VAL A 660 2.40 -7.03 25.08
N PHE A 661 2.02 -7.20 23.81
CA PHE A 661 0.74 -7.84 23.46
C PHE A 661 0.61 -9.27 23.98
N THR A 662 1.70 -10.04 24.05
CA THR A 662 1.69 -11.35 24.69
C THR A 662 1.38 -11.25 26.19
N ALA A 663 1.88 -10.21 26.86
CA ALA A 663 1.57 -9.95 28.26
C ALA A 663 0.10 -9.53 28.46
N LEU A 664 -0.44 -8.69 27.54
CA LEU A 664 -1.83 -8.24 27.57
C LEU A 664 -2.85 -9.39 27.46
N LYS A 665 -2.47 -10.54 26.88
CA LYS A 665 -3.31 -11.75 26.82
C LYS A 665 -3.41 -12.52 28.15
N GLY A 666 -2.64 -12.12 29.17
CA GLY A 666 -2.57 -12.78 30.46
C GLY A 666 -1.40 -13.76 30.54
N VAL A 667 -0.56 -13.58 31.56
CA VAL A 667 0.63 -14.43 31.82
C VAL A 667 0.73 -14.69 33.32
N ARG A 668 1.09 -15.92 33.72
CA ARG A 668 1.43 -16.30 35.11
C ARG A 668 0.39 -15.84 36.17
N GLY A 669 -0.89 -16.09 35.93
CA GLY A 669 -1.98 -15.78 36.88
C GLY A 669 -2.55 -14.36 36.82
N GLN A 670 -2.00 -13.48 35.97
CA GLN A 670 -2.64 -12.19 35.66
C GLN A 670 -3.80 -12.36 34.68
N ARG A 671 -4.90 -11.64 34.91
CA ARG A 671 -6.05 -11.60 33.99
C ARG A 671 -5.67 -10.88 32.70
N ALA A 672 -6.25 -11.32 31.58
CA ALA A 672 -6.11 -10.63 30.31
C ALA A 672 -6.66 -9.20 30.41
N ALA A 673 -5.97 -8.26 29.76
CA ALA A 673 -6.43 -6.89 29.60
C ALA A 673 -7.71 -6.81 28.75
N ASP A 674 -8.47 -5.73 28.90
CA ASP A 674 -9.57 -5.43 27.98
C ASP A 674 -9.05 -4.97 26.62
N LEU A 675 -8.71 -5.94 25.77
CA LEU A 675 -8.20 -5.70 24.42
C LEU A 675 -9.21 -4.95 23.53
N ALA A 676 -10.52 -5.16 23.75
CA ALA A 676 -11.56 -4.49 22.97
C ALA A 676 -11.62 -2.99 23.29
N ALA A 677 -11.52 -2.63 24.58
CA ALA A 677 -11.42 -1.24 25.00
C ALA A 677 -10.14 -0.57 24.48
N LEU A 678 -9.01 -1.28 24.49
CA LEU A 678 -7.74 -0.77 23.97
C LEU A 678 -7.78 -0.54 22.45
N GLU A 679 -8.37 -1.47 21.69
CA GLU A 679 -8.63 -1.28 20.25
C GLU A 679 -9.46 -0.02 19.98
N ALA A 680 -10.52 0.21 20.77
CA ALA A 680 -11.37 1.40 20.64
C ALA A 680 -10.60 2.69 20.93
N VAL A 681 -9.73 2.69 21.95
CA VAL A 681 -8.84 3.83 22.26
C VAL A 681 -7.86 4.10 21.12
N LEU A 682 -7.24 3.08 20.54
CA LEU A 682 -6.34 3.22 19.38
C LEU A 682 -7.05 3.82 18.16
N VAL A 683 -8.28 3.37 17.87
CA VAL A 683 -9.08 3.93 16.77
C VAL A 683 -9.45 5.39 17.03
N ARG A 684 -9.90 5.73 18.24
CA ARG A 684 -10.24 7.12 18.64
C ARG A 684 -9.01 8.03 18.60
N PHE A 685 -7.87 7.56 19.08
CA PHE A 685 -6.59 8.28 18.98
C PHE A 685 -6.18 8.51 17.54
N SER A 686 -6.35 7.49 16.69
CA SER A 686 -6.09 7.64 15.26
C SER A 686 -7.01 8.66 14.58
N GLN A 687 -8.27 8.77 15.00
CA GLN A 687 -9.19 9.79 14.51
C GLN A 687 -8.78 11.19 14.96
N LEU A 688 -8.37 11.35 16.22
CA LEU A 688 -7.83 12.60 16.76
C LEU A 688 -6.65 13.09 15.91
N VAL A 689 -5.67 12.22 15.66
CA VAL A 689 -4.48 12.54 14.85
C VAL A 689 -4.86 12.90 13.40
N ALA A 690 -5.82 12.18 12.81
CA ALA A 690 -6.23 12.42 11.43
C ALA A 690 -7.00 13.74 11.24
N GLU A 691 -7.81 14.12 12.23
CA GLU A 691 -8.67 15.31 12.16
C GLU A 691 -7.96 16.59 12.62
N GLN A 692 -7.10 16.49 13.64
CA GLN A 692 -6.44 17.64 14.27
C GLN A 692 -5.04 17.88 13.69
N ARG A 693 -4.98 18.30 12.42
CA ARG A 693 -3.71 18.51 11.67
C ARG A 693 -2.74 19.55 12.27
N TRP A 694 -3.20 20.37 13.21
CA TRP A 694 -2.36 21.34 13.91
C TRP A 694 -1.43 20.69 14.95
N ILE A 695 -1.68 19.44 15.32
CA ILE A 695 -0.84 18.67 16.24
C ILE A 695 0.40 18.17 15.49
N ALA A 696 1.58 18.58 15.95
CA ALA A 696 2.87 18.12 15.46
C ALA A 696 3.35 16.85 16.20
N GLU A 697 3.06 16.76 17.49
CA GLU A 697 3.43 15.63 18.35
C GLU A 697 2.36 15.41 19.41
N ILE A 698 2.02 14.16 19.69
CA ILE A 698 1.19 13.79 20.85
C ILE A 698 1.77 12.54 21.50
N ASP A 699 1.86 12.52 22.82
CA ASP A 699 2.38 11.39 23.59
C ASP A 699 1.50 11.14 24.80
N VAL A 700 1.00 9.91 24.93
CA VAL A 700 0.26 9.39 26.07
C VAL A 700 1.13 8.33 26.73
N ASN A 701 1.91 8.77 27.73
CA ASN A 701 2.83 7.91 28.45
C ASN A 701 2.88 8.25 29.96
N PRO A 702 2.38 7.37 30.85
CA PRO A 702 1.83 6.05 30.56
C PRO A 702 0.32 6.06 30.26
N LEU A 703 -0.08 5.19 29.33
CA LEU A 703 -1.44 4.67 29.19
C LEU A 703 -1.56 3.38 30.02
N LEU A 704 -2.29 3.42 31.13
CA LEU A 704 -2.48 2.25 31.98
C LEU A 704 -3.59 1.35 31.44
N VAL A 705 -3.31 0.06 31.33
CA VAL A 705 -4.27 -0.96 30.86
C VAL A 705 -4.36 -2.12 31.84
N SER A 706 -5.58 -2.44 32.28
CA SER A 706 -5.90 -3.61 33.11
C SER A 706 -7.09 -4.39 32.52
N ALA A 707 -7.56 -5.41 33.24
CA ALA A 707 -8.77 -6.15 32.88
C ALA A 707 -10.05 -5.31 33.06
N GLU A 708 -9.99 -4.25 33.85
CA GLU A 708 -11.15 -3.42 34.23
C GLU A 708 -11.16 -2.04 33.57
N ARG A 709 -10.00 -1.51 33.13
CA ARG A 709 -9.91 -0.14 32.62
C ARG A 709 -8.74 0.10 31.66
N VAL A 710 -8.93 1.08 30.80
CA VAL A 710 -7.89 1.75 30.01
C VAL A 710 -7.89 3.23 30.41
N LEU A 711 -6.76 3.78 30.85
CA LEU A 711 -6.70 5.13 31.41
C LEU A 711 -5.39 5.85 31.08
N ALA A 712 -5.46 7.02 30.45
CA ALA A 712 -4.32 7.89 30.22
C ALA A 712 -3.92 8.63 31.51
N LEU A 713 -2.74 8.33 32.04
CA LEU A 713 -2.22 8.92 33.29
C LEU A 713 -1.44 10.21 33.02
N ASP A 714 -0.79 10.30 31.87
CA ASP A 714 -0.13 11.51 31.37
C ASP A 714 -0.43 11.72 29.90
N ALA A 715 -0.33 12.97 29.46
CA ALA A 715 -0.50 13.36 28.07
C ALA A 715 0.28 14.63 27.77
N ARG A 716 0.98 14.65 26.63
CA ARG A 716 1.69 15.80 26.08
C ARG A 716 1.24 16.01 24.65
N VAL A 717 0.89 17.26 24.30
CA VAL A 717 0.50 17.64 22.93
C VAL A 717 1.28 18.88 22.53
N VAL A 718 1.96 18.80 21.39
CA VAL A 718 2.70 19.89 20.76
C VAL A 718 2.06 20.22 19.43
N LEU A 719 1.89 21.51 19.17
CA LEU A 719 1.35 22.06 17.94
C LEU A 719 2.47 22.52 17.01
N HIS A 720 2.15 22.62 15.72
CA HIS A 720 3.02 23.30 14.76
C HIS A 720 3.25 24.77 15.16
N ALA A 721 4.35 25.34 14.67
CA ALA A 721 4.75 26.70 14.97
C ALA A 721 3.61 27.70 14.63
N PRO A 722 3.41 28.79 15.40
CA PRO A 722 2.26 29.68 15.23
C PRO A 722 2.16 30.32 13.83
N ASP A 723 3.29 30.53 13.17
CA ASP A 723 3.46 31.08 11.81
C ASP A 723 3.25 30.04 10.68
N THR A 724 2.92 28.79 11.02
CA THR A 724 2.64 27.74 10.05
C THR A 724 1.31 28.01 9.34
N ASP A 725 1.36 28.05 8.01
CA ASP A 725 0.17 28.14 7.17
C ASP A 725 -0.52 26.77 7.10
N GLU A 726 -1.86 26.76 7.08
CA GLU A 726 -2.66 25.55 6.92
C GLU A 726 -2.30 24.78 5.63
N ALA A 727 -1.94 25.49 4.57
CA ALA A 727 -1.49 24.90 3.31
C ALA A 727 -0.17 24.10 3.46
N ARG A 728 0.67 24.48 4.43
CA ARG A 728 1.97 23.85 4.73
C ARG A 728 1.87 22.72 5.76
N LEU A 729 0.71 22.54 6.39
CA LEU A 729 0.52 21.43 7.33
C LEU A 729 0.71 20.08 6.64
N PRO A 730 1.37 19.11 7.30
CA PRO A 730 1.50 17.76 6.80
C PRO A 730 0.15 17.19 6.34
N ARG A 731 0.17 16.50 5.20
CA ARG A 731 -0.98 15.75 4.70
C ARG A 731 -0.86 14.32 5.17
N LEU A 732 -2.00 13.68 5.42
CA LEU A 732 -2.04 12.24 5.67
C LEU A 732 -1.68 11.52 4.37
N ALA A 733 -0.85 10.48 4.47
CA ALA A 733 -0.53 9.63 3.33
C ALA A 733 -1.72 8.74 2.90
N ILE A 734 -2.73 8.60 3.76
CA ILE A 734 -3.99 7.90 3.47
C ILE A 734 -5.14 8.84 3.81
N ARG A 735 -6.06 9.02 2.85
CA ARG A 735 -7.22 9.87 3.06
C ARG A 735 -8.16 9.31 4.14
N PRO A 736 -8.56 10.12 5.14
CA PRO A 736 -9.48 9.68 6.18
C PRO A 736 -10.91 9.56 5.66
N TYR A 737 -11.76 8.92 6.45
CA TYR A 737 -13.18 8.78 6.17
C TYR A 737 -13.83 10.17 5.92
N PRO A 738 -14.49 10.41 4.77
CA PRO A 738 -15.02 11.73 4.40
C PRO A 738 -16.29 12.13 5.20
N VAL A 739 -16.13 12.50 6.47
CA VAL A 739 -17.25 12.81 7.38
C VAL A 739 -18.18 13.90 6.84
N ARG A 740 -17.68 14.85 6.04
CA ARG A 740 -18.46 15.94 5.44
C ARG A 740 -19.65 15.48 4.57
N TYR A 741 -19.63 14.25 4.05
CA TYR A 741 -20.73 13.70 3.25
C TYR A 741 -21.70 12.84 4.06
N VAL A 742 -21.58 12.81 5.39
CA VAL A 742 -22.55 12.16 6.27
C VAL A 742 -23.68 13.13 6.55
N MET A 743 -24.89 12.81 6.09
CA MET A 743 -26.05 13.66 6.29
C MET A 743 -27.35 12.87 6.40
N PRO A 744 -28.30 13.32 7.26
CA PRO A 744 -29.66 12.79 7.23
C PRO A 744 -30.39 13.27 5.96
N TRP A 745 -31.28 12.43 5.45
CA TRP A 745 -32.16 12.73 4.34
C TRP A 745 -33.53 12.08 4.55
N THR A 746 -34.59 12.76 4.13
CA THR A 746 -35.95 12.24 4.24
C THR A 746 -36.49 11.90 2.85
N LEU A 747 -36.94 10.66 2.68
CA LEU A 747 -37.57 10.20 1.44
C LEU A 747 -38.96 10.82 1.27
N ARG A 748 -39.53 10.72 0.06
CA ARG A 748 -40.87 11.25 -0.25
C ARG A 748 -42.00 10.66 0.61
N ASP A 749 -41.81 9.48 1.16
CA ASP A 749 -42.77 8.80 2.03
C ASP A 749 -42.55 9.13 3.53
N GLY A 750 -41.64 10.04 3.86
CA GLY A 750 -41.29 10.42 5.23
C GLY A 750 -40.24 9.52 5.89
N THR A 751 -39.80 8.42 5.25
CA THR A 751 -38.75 7.56 5.79
C THR A 751 -37.44 8.33 5.90
N THR A 752 -36.82 8.30 7.08
CA THR A 752 -35.51 8.92 7.30
C THR A 752 -34.39 7.94 6.98
N VAL A 753 -33.41 8.42 6.24
CA VAL A 753 -32.20 7.69 5.85
C VAL A 753 -30.97 8.54 6.18
N THR A 754 -29.82 7.90 6.38
CA THR A 754 -28.53 8.57 6.45
C THR A 754 -27.77 8.25 5.18
N ILE A 755 -27.42 9.28 4.41
CA ILE A 755 -26.47 9.13 3.30
C ILE A 755 -25.08 9.37 3.87
N ARG A 756 -24.16 8.45 3.58
CA ARG A 756 -22.78 8.53 4.08
C ARG A 756 -21.81 7.80 3.15
N PRO A 757 -20.50 8.11 3.19
CA PRO A 757 -19.52 7.28 2.51
C PRO A 757 -19.57 5.82 2.99
N ILE A 758 -19.28 4.88 2.07
CA ILE A 758 -19.14 3.45 2.38
C ILE A 758 -17.96 3.23 3.31
N ARG A 759 -17.98 2.17 4.11
CA ARG A 759 -16.88 1.74 4.97
C ARG A 759 -16.60 0.26 4.76
N PRO A 760 -15.39 -0.24 5.08
CA PRO A 760 -15.08 -1.66 5.10
C PRO A 760 -16.13 -2.53 5.82
N GLU A 761 -16.68 -2.03 6.92
CA GLU A 761 -17.66 -2.73 7.76
C GLU A 761 -19.04 -2.91 7.10
N ASP A 762 -19.30 -2.25 5.96
CA ASP A 762 -20.58 -2.33 5.24
C ASP A 762 -20.75 -3.61 4.41
N GLU A 763 -19.71 -4.44 4.29
CA GLU A 763 -19.74 -5.65 3.47
C GLU A 763 -20.94 -6.56 3.77
N PRO A 764 -21.27 -6.89 5.05
CA PRO A 764 -22.43 -7.73 5.36
C PRO A 764 -23.76 -7.05 4.99
N LEU A 765 -23.83 -5.72 5.06
CA LEU A 765 -25.01 -4.95 4.65
C LEU A 765 -25.17 -4.94 3.13
N LEU A 766 -24.07 -4.94 2.37
CA LEU A 766 -24.10 -5.09 0.92
C LEU A 766 -24.52 -6.50 0.47
N VAL A 767 -24.16 -7.55 1.21
CA VAL A 767 -24.69 -8.91 0.98
C VAL A 767 -26.22 -8.89 1.05
N LYS A 768 -26.78 -8.33 2.14
CA LYS A 768 -28.24 -8.17 2.31
C LYS A 768 -28.85 -7.33 1.18
N PHE A 769 -28.26 -6.18 0.87
CA PHE A 769 -28.70 -5.28 -0.22
C PHE A 769 -28.77 -5.99 -1.57
N HIS A 770 -27.74 -6.75 -1.95
CA HIS A 770 -27.73 -7.49 -3.21
C HIS A 770 -28.84 -8.55 -3.28
N GLY A 771 -29.23 -9.14 -2.15
CA GLY A 771 -30.38 -10.05 -2.05
C GLY A 771 -31.73 -9.38 -2.36
N THR A 772 -31.83 -8.06 -2.24
CA THR A 772 -33.07 -7.30 -2.52
C THR A 772 -33.22 -6.85 -3.98
N LEU A 773 -32.18 -6.99 -4.80
CA LEU A 773 -32.18 -6.49 -6.18
C LEU A 773 -32.85 -7.50 -7.13
N SER A 774 -33.72 -7.01 -8.00
CA SER A 774 -34.27 -7.81 -9.11
C SER A 774 -33.21 -8.12 -10.17
N GLU A 775 -33.39 -9.21 -10.94
CA GLU A 775 -32.52 -9.54 -12.07
C GLU A 775 -32.45 -8.40 -13.10
N ARG A 776 -33.57 -7.69 -13.31
CA ARG A 776 -33.63 -6.51 -14.18
C ARG A 776 -32.74 -5.39 -13.66
N SER A 777 -32.81 -5.06 -12.37
CA SER A 777 -31.97 -4.02 -11.77
C SER A 777 -30.48 -4.39 -11.82
N VAL A 778 -30.15 -5.68 -11.68
CA VAL A 778 -28.77 -6.18 -11.86
C VAL A 778 -28.30 -6.03 -13.31
N TYR A 779 -29.10 -6.46 -14.28
CA TYR A 779 -28.77 -6.34 -15.70
C TYR A 779 -28.57 -4.88 -16.12
N LEU A 780 -29.47 -3.98 -15.71
CA LEU A 780 -29.36 -2.54 -15.99
C LEU A 780 -28.13 -1.88 -15.35
N ARG A 781 -27.56 -2.47 -14.29
CA ARG A 781 -26.37 -1.95 -13.61
C ARG A 781 -25.06 -2.49 -14.20
N TYR A 782 -25.02 -3.78 -14.51
CA TYR A 782 -23.79 -4.50 -14.87
C TYR A 782 -23.70 -4.87 -16.34
N PHE A 783 -24.74 -4.60 -17.14
CA PHE A 783 -24.80 -4.88 -18.58
C PHE A 783 -24.75 -6.38 -18.91
N THR A 784 -24.73 -7.23 -17.87
CA THR A 784 -24.76 -8.69 -17.95
C THR A 784 -25.56 -9.23 -16.76
N PRO A 785 -26.28 -10.36 -16.93
CA PRO A 785 -26.82 -11.09 -15.79
C PRO A 785 -25.68 -11.57 -14.88
N LEU A 786 -25.79 -11.33 -13.58
CA LEU A 786 -24.86 -11.80 -12.55
C LEU A 786 -25.62 -12.55 -11.45
N LYS A 787 -25.18 -13.78 -11.17
CA LYS A 787 -25.79 -14.62 -10.14
C LYS A 787 -25.54 -14.04 -8.74
N LEU A 788 -26.43 -14.33 -7.78
CA LEU A 788 -26.33 -13.78 -6.42
C LEU A 788 -25.02 -14.19 -5.73
N ASP A 789 -24.60 -15.45 -5.85
CA ASP A 789 -23.33 -15.98 -5.31
C ASP A 789 -22.10 -15.21 -5.83
N GLN A 790 -22.09 -14.84 -7.11
CA GLN A 790 -21.05 -13.99 -7.69
C GLN A 790 -21.10 -12.56 -7.15
N ARG A 791 -22.31 -12.00 -6.99
CA ARG A 791 -22.51 -10.64 -6.47
C ARG A 791 -22.07 -10.49 -5.02
N VAL A 792 -22.31 -11.53 -4.20
CA VAL A 792 -22.05 -11.53 -2.75
C VAL A 792 -20.76 -12.23 -2.35
N ALA A 793 -19.92 -12.63 -3.33
CA ALA A 793 -18.61 -13.19 -3.04
C ALA A 793 -17.77 -12.22 -2.21
N HIS A 794 -17.25 -12.69 -1.07
CA HIS A 794 -16.45 -11.89 -0.13
C HIS A 794 -15.33 -11.11 -0.85
N ALA A 795 -14.51 -11.80 -1.66
CA ALA A 795 -13.43 -11.17 -2.41
C ALA A 795 -13.87 -10.01 -3.32
N ARG A 796 -15.10 -10.05 -3.85
CA ARG A 796 -15.69 -8.99 -4.66
C ARG A 796 -16.20 -7.85 -3.79
N LEU A 797 -16.98 -8.15 -2.75
CA LEU A 797 -17.56 -7.11 -1.89
C LEU A 797 -16.51 -6.39 -1.04
N SER A 798 -15.46 -7.07 -0.57
CA SER A 798 -14.36 -6.40 0.14
C SER A 798 -13.67 -5.37 -0.77
N ARG A 799 -13.48 -5.64 -2.07
CA ARG A 799 -12.99 -4.62 -3.02
C ARG A 799 -13.93 -3.44 -3.18
N ILE A 800 -15.24 -3.67 -3.09
CA ILE A 800 -16.25 -2.62 -3.20
C ILE A 800 -16.34 -1.75 -1.94
N CYS A 801 -16.09 -2.33 -0.76
CA CYS A 801 -16.20 -1.64 0.54
C CYS A 801 -14.89 -0.96 0.98
N PHE A 802 -13.74 -1.56 0.67
CA PHE A 802 -12.41 -1.02 1.01
C PHE A 802 -11.91 -0.04 -0.06
N VAL A 803 -12.73 0.95 -0.39
CA VAL A 803 -12.36 1.96 -1.39
C VAL A 803 -11.23 2.87 -0.89
N ASP A 804 -10.45 3.37 -1.84
CA ASP A 804 -9.55 4.49 -1.60
C ASP A 804 -10.29 5.79 -1.91
N TYR A 805 -10.54 6.62 -0.89
CA TYR A 805 -11.25 7.89 -1.06
C TYR A 805 -10.50 8.93 -1.91
N ASP A 806 -9.22 8.71 -2.22
CA ASP A 806 -8.50 9.53 -3.20
C ASP A 806 -8.85 9.21 -4.65
N ARG A 807 -9.42 8.02 -4.88
CA ARG A 807 -9.75 7.51 -6.21
C ARG A 807 -11.25 7.32 -6.39
N GLU A 808 -11.97 6.94 -5.35
CA GLU A 808 -13.39 6.65 -5.43
C GLU A 808 -14.17 7.29 -4.28
N MET A 809 -15.29 7.94 -4.61
CA MET A 809 -16.30 8.32 -3.64
C MET A 809 -17.51 7.40 -3.79
N VAL A 810 -17.74 6.55 -2.79
CA VAL A 810 -18.93 5.68 -2.75
C VAL A 810 -19.82 6.11 -1.61
N LEU A 811 -21.06 6.47 -1.90
CA LEU A 811 -22.09 6.85 -0.95
C LEU A 811 -23.12 5.72 -0.82
N VAL A 812 -23.42 5.34 0.42
CA VAL A 812 -24.49 4.41 0.76
C VAL A 812 -25.63 5.18 1.44
N ALA A 813 -26.86 4.79 1.12
CA ALA A 813 -28.04 5.25 1.82
C ALA A 813 -28.46 4.16 2.81
N GLU A 814 -28.27 4.43 4.10
CA GLU A 814 -28.57 3.52 5.20
C GLU A 814 -29.84 3.97 5.91
N ARG A 815 -30.67 3.02 6.31
CA ARG A 815 -31.79 3.24 7.23
C ARG A 815 -31.74 2.24 8.37
N ARG A 816 -32.46 2.51 9.45
CA ARG A 816 -32.76 1.52 10.49
C ARG A 816 -34.13 0.91 10.23
N THR A 817 -34.22 -0.41 10.28
CA THR A 817 -35.51 -1.12 10.17
C THR A 817 -36.43 -0.72 11.33
N PRO A 818 -37.70 -0.36 11.09
CA PRO A 818 -38.62 -0.01 12.16
C PRO A 818 -38.83 -1.15 13.18
N GLU A 819 -38.77 -2.40 12.73
CA GLU A 819 -39.11 -3.58 13.53
C GLU A 819 -37.94 -4.07 14.40
N THR A 820 -36.71 -4.04 13.88
CA THR A 820 -35.53 -4.61 14.57
C THR A 820 -34.47 -3.57 14.92
N GLY A 821 -34.57 -2.35 14.40
CA GLY A 821 -33.55 -1.30 14.58
C GLY A 821 -32.21 -1.59 13.88
N GLU A 822 -32.13 -2.67 13.09
CA GLU A 822 -30.94 -3.07 12.36
C GLU A 822 -30.66 -2.10 11.20
N PRO A 823 -29.37 -1.81 10.92
CA PRO A 823 -29.00 -1.02 9.76
C PRO A 823 -29.24 -1.80 8.46
N GLU A 824 -29.74 -1.12 7.44
CA GLU A 824 -30.01 -1.65 6.10
C GLU A 824 -29.56 -0.64 5.04
N ILE A 825 -28.76 -1.07 4.07
CA ILE A 825 -28.41 -0.27 2.90
C ILE A 825 -29.50 -0.46 1.84
N ILE A 826 -30.06 0.65 1.34
CA ILE A 826 -31.15 0.66 0.35
C ILE A 826 -30.75 1.29 -0.99
N GLY A 827 -29.57 1.89 -1.07
CA GLY A 827 -29.02 2.45 -2.29
C GLY A 827 -27.53 2.72 -2.20
N VAL A 828 -26.84 2.62 -3.33
CA VAL A 828 -25.39 2.83 -3.45
C VAL A 828 -25.12 3.66 -4.69
N GLY A 829 -24.37 4.75 -4.52
CA GLY A 829 -23.82 5.55 -5.61
C GLY A 829 -22.30 5.57 -5.53
N ARG A 830 -21.62 5.48 -6.66
CA ARG A 830 -20.17 5.48 -6.80
C ARG A 830 -19.77 6.54 -7.82
N LEU A 831 -18.69 7.25 -7.51
CA LEU A 831 -17.96 8.13 -8.41
C LEU A 831 -16.50 7.66 -8.40
N SER A 832 -16.01 7.16 -9.52
CA SER A 832 -14.66 6.63 -9.66
C SER A 832 -13.85 7.56 -10.56
N ARG A 833 -12.78 8.14 -10.01
CA ARG A 833 -11.88 9.02 -10.75
C ARG A 833 -11.20 8.22 -11.86
N GLN A 834 -11.15 8.80 -13.05
CA GLN A 834 -10.40 8.24 -14.16
C GLN A 834 -8.91 8.60 -13.97
N HIS A 835 -8.03 7.62 -14.14
CA HIS A 835 -6.60 7.77 -13.88
C HIS A 835 -5.99 8.92 -14.68
N GLU A 836 -5.36 9.87 -13.99
CA GLU A 836 -4.61 11.02 -14.52
C GLU A 836 -5.42 11.98 -15.43
N LEU A 837 -6.70 11.69 -15.66
CA LEU A 837 -7.68 12.62 -16.17
C LEU A 837 -8.27 13.40 -14.98
N ASN A 838 -8.64 14.66 -15.22
CA ASN A 838 -9.38 15.43 -14.23
C ASN A 838 -10.88 15.13 -14.34
N GLU A 839 -11.24 13.85 -14.39
CA GLU A 839 -12.58 13.37 -14.70
C GLU A 839 -12.95 12.16 -13.84
N ALA A 840 -14.25 11.89 -13.68
CA ALA A 840 -14.72 10.71 -13.00
C ALA A 840 -15.97 10.12 -13.66
N GLU A 841 -16.14 8.81 -13.51
CA GLU A 841 -17.32 8.09 -13.94
C GLU A 841 -18.25 7.84 -12.75
N PHE A 842 -19.55 8.06 -12.91
CA PHE A 842 -20.53 7.70 -11.89
C PHE A 842 -21.30 6.43 -12.24
N ALA A 843 -21.72 5.74 -11.18
CA ALA A 843 -22.42 4.48 -11.25
C ALA A 843 -23.33 4.34 -10.03
N MET A 844 -24.56 3.83 -10.16
CA MET A 844 -25.43 3.67 -9.00
C MET A 844 -26.48 2.58 -9.11
N THR A 845 -27.00 2.17 -7.97
CA THR A 845 -28.09 1.20 -7.85
C THR A 845 -28.93 1.53 -6.63
N VAL A 846 -30.25 1.54 -6.80
CA VAL A 846 -31.23 1.70 -5.72
C VAL A 846 -32.09 0.45 -5.69
N SER A 847 -32.30 -0.11 -4.50
CA SER A 847 -33.14 -1.29 -4.30
C SER A 847 -34.53 -1.06 -4.87
N ASP A 848 -35.10 -2.08 -5.53
CA ASP A 848 -36.32 -1.98 -6.34
C ASP A 848 -37.49 -1.34 -5.56
N ARG A 849 -37.65 -1.70 -4.27
CA ARG A 849 -38.67 -1.13 -3.36
C ARG A 849 -38.54 0.38 -3.16
N TRP A 850 -37.33 0.92 -3.25
CA TRP A 850 -36.99 2.31 -2.94
C TRP A 850 -36.82 3.18 -4.18
N GLN A 851 -37.02 2.63 -5.38
CA GLN A 851 -37.01 3.41 -6.61
C GLN A 851 -38.17 4.41 -6.63
N LYS A 852 -38.02 5.51 -7.38
CA LYS A 852 -39.00 6.62 -7.47
C LYS A 852 -39.25 7.42 -6.16
N SER A 853 -38.52 7.13 -5.08
CA SER A 853 -38.54 7.87 -3.81
C SER A 853 -37.76 9.20 -3.81
N GLY A 854 -37.02 9.49 -4.90
CA GLY A 854 -36.08 10.62 -4.99
C GLY A 854 -34.64 10.27 -4.61
N LEU A 855 -34.39 9.10 -4.01
CA LEU A 855 -33.08 8.70 -3.50
C LEU A 855 -31.97 8.71 -4.56
N GLY A 856 -32.21 8.16 -5.76
CA GLY A 856 -31.21 8.15 -6.84
C GLY A 856 -30.78 9.54 -7.30
N THR A 857 -31.71 10.50 -7.32
CA THR A 857 -31.41 11.91 -7.64
C THR A 857 -30.55 12.55 -6.56
N GLN A 858 -30.86 12.30 -5.28
CA GLN A 858 -30.07 12.82 -4.18
C GLN A 858 -28.65 12.22 -4.15
N LEU A 859 -28.52 10.91 -4.34
CA LEU A 859 -27.21 10.25 -4.44
C LEU A 859 -26.37 10.86 -5.57
N LEU A 860 -26.93 11.03 -6.77
CA LEU A 860 -26.19 11.63 -7.89
C LEU A 860 -25.79 13.09 -7.60
N THR A 861 -26.70 13.86 -6.99
CA THR A 861 -26.42 15.26 -6.62
C THR A 861 -25.24 15.36 -5.66
N LEU A 862 -25.17 14.46 -4.67
CA LEU A 862 -24.05 14.42 -3.72
C LEU A 862 -22.75 13.93 -4.36
N LEU A 863 -22.80 12.99 -5.29
CA LEU A 863 -21.62 12.60 -6.07
C LEU A 863 -21.11 13.75 -6.94
N VAL A 864 -22.01 14.51 -7.57
CA VAL A 864 -21.64 15.72 -8.33
C VAL A 864 -21.00 16.77 -7.41
N GLN A 865 -21.55 16.99 -6.21
CA GLN A 865 -20.93 17.87 -5.24
C GLN A 865 -19.54 17.37 -4.83
N ALA A 866 -19.39 16.07 -4.56
CA ALA A 866 -18.09 15.49 -4.27
C ALA A 866 -17.11 15.71 -5.43
N GLY A 867 -17.55 15.56 -6.69
CA GLY A 867 -16.71 15.87 -7.85
C GLY A 867 -16.27 17.33 -7.92
N ARG A 868 -17.12 18.29 -7.56
CA ARG A 868 -16.74 19.71 -7.46
C ARG A 868 -15.74 19.97 -6.33
N ASP A 869 -15.94 19.35 -5.17
CA ASP A 869 -15.02 19.46 -4.03
C ASP A 869 -13.64 18.88 -4.36
N GLU A 870 -13.58 17.86 -5.23
CA GLU A 870 -12.33 17.30 -5.77
C GLU A 870 -11.79 18.06 -6.99
N GLN A 871 -12.43 19.16 -7.40
CA GLN A 871 -12.03 20.00 -8.54
C GLN A 871 -11.96 19.24 -9.88
N LEU A 872 -12.81 18.23 -10.06
CA LEU A 872 -12.93 17.52 -11.33
C LEU A 872 -13.47 18.47 -12.41
N ALA A 873 -13.01 18.32 -13.65
CA ALA A 873 -13.47 19.09 -14.80
C ALA A 873 -14.77 18.50 -15.40
N ARG A 874 -14.94 17.17 -15.31
CA ARG A 874 -16.04 16.47 -15.97
C ARG A 874 -16.46 15.20 -15.21
N ILE A 875 -17.75 14.90 -15.22
CA ILE A 875 -18.31 13.61 -14.79
C ILE A 875 -19.02 12.94 -15.97
N THR A 876 -18.78 11.65 -16.15
CA THR A 876 -19.37 10.83 -17.22
C THR A 876 -20.09 9.59 -16.66
N ALA A 877 -20.93 8.96 -17.48
CA ALA A 877 -21.43 7.60 -17.23
C ALA A 877 -21.96 6.97 -18.51
N THR A 878 -21.93 5.64 -18.59
CA THR A 878 -22.59 4.87 -19.64
C THR A 878 -23.79 4.12 -19.06
N MET A 879 -24.91 4.10 -19.78
CA MET A 879 -26.13 3.39 -19.38
C MET A 879 -26.86 2.80 -20.58
N LEU A 880 -27.48 1.63 -20.40
CA LEU A 880 -28.32 1.01 -21.43
C LEU A 880 -29.50 1.90 -21.85
N GLY A 881 -29.91 1.80 -23.12
CA GLY A 881 -31.04 2.52 -23.72
C GLY A 881 -32.34 2.26 -22.97
N ASP A 882 -32.54 1.03 -22.50
CA ASP A 882 -33.70 0.64 -21.70
C ASP A 882 -33.69 1.16 -20.25
N ASN A 883 -32.60 1.77 -19.78
CA ASN A 883 -32.50 2.34 -18.43
C ASN A 883 -33.14 3.73 -18.33
N LEU A 884 -34.44 3.84 -18.64
CA LEU A 884 -35.21 5.08 -18.62
C LEU A 884 -35.24 5.77 -17.24
N GLY A 885 -35.02 5.00 -16.16
CA GLY A 885 -34.90 5.52 -14.80
C GLY A 885 -33.62 6.35 -14.63
N MET A 886 -32.47 5.76 -14.98
CA MET A 886 -31.17 6.43 -14.88
C MET A 886 -31.06 7.62 -15.83
N GLN A 887 -31.61 7.52 -17.05
CA GLN A 887 -31.66 8.66 -17.96
C GLN A 887 -32.44 9.85 -17.36
N ARG A 888 -33.59 9.59 -16.72
CA ARG A 888 -34.39 10.64 -16.06
C ARG A 888 -33.66 11.26 -14.87
N VAL A 889 -32.98 10.45 -14.06
CA VAL A 889 -32.19 10.94 -12.93
C VAL A 889 -31.01 11.79 -13.42
N SER A 890 -30.30 11.35 -14.46
CA SER A 890 -29.16 12.08 -15.03
C SER A 890 -29.56 13.44 -15.58
N ARG A 891 -30.63 13.50 -16.39
CA ARG A 891 -31.16 14.78 -16.92
C ARG A 891 -31.57 15.75 -15.80
N LYS A 892 -32.15 15.26 -14.70
CA LYS A 892 -32.56 16.10 -13.56
C LYS A 892 -31.38 16.75 -12.83
N VAL A 893 -30.22 16.09 -12.81
CA VAL A 893 -29.01 16.61 -12.18
C VAL A 893 -28.17 17.46 -13.18
N GLY A 894 -28.63 17.58 -14.43
CA GLY A 894 -28.03 18.47 -15.44
C GLY A 894 -27.12 17.77 -16.44
N PHE A 895 -27.08 16.43 -16.47
CA PHE A 895 -26.28 15.71 -17.46
C PHE A 895 -26.90 15.80 -18.86
N THR A 896 -26.03 15.99 -19.86
CA THR A 896 -26.38 15.85 -21.28
C THR A 896 -26.26 14.38 -21.67
N LEU A 897 -27.26 13.84 -22.35
CA LEU A 897 -27.27 12.44 -22.82
C LEU A 897 -27.08 12.40 -24.34
N LYS A 898 -26.14 11.60 -24.81
CA LYS A 898 -25.91 11.32 -26.23
C LYS A 898 -26.04 9.82 -26.47
N HIS A 899 -26.70 9.43 -27.56
CA HIS A 899 -26.76 8.04 -27.97
C HIS A 899 -25.38 7.62 -28.49
N ALA A 900 -24.88 6.47 -28.06
CA ALA A 900 -23.62 5.92 -28.54
C ALA A 900 -23.84 5.31 -29.93
N GLU A 901 -23.01 5.67 -30.91
CA GLU A 901 -23.17 5.16 -32.28
C GLU A 901 -22.93 3.65 -32.33
N GLY A 902 -23.85 2.91 -32.96
CA GLY A 902 -23.72 1.46 -33.16
C GLY A 902 -23.99 0.57 -31.93
N THR A 903 -24.48 1.13 -30.82
CA THR A 903 -24.82 0.38 -29.60
C THR A 903 -26.20 0.81 -29.06
N ASP A 904 -26.78 0.02 -28.14
CA ASP A 904 -28.01 0.40 -27.41
C ASP A 904 -27.69 1.13 -26.10
N GLU A 905 -26.74 2.07 -26.15
CA GLU A 905 -26.21 2.76 -24.96
C GLU A 905 -26.34 4.28 -25.07
N PHE A 906 -26.47 4.94 -23.92
CA PHE A 906 -26.39 6.38 -23.78
C PHE A 906 -25.17 6.75 -22.94
N HIS A 907 -24.41 7.73 -23.43
CA HIS A 907 -23.36 8.40 -22.68
C HIS A 907 -23.91 9.67 -22.04
N ALA A 908 -23.77 9.75 -20.72
CA ALA A 908 -24.06 10.92 -19.92
C ALA A 908 -22.80 11.73 -19.67
N GLU A 909 -22.90 13.05 -19.79
CA GLU A 909 -21.79 13.98 -19.59
C GLU A 909 -22.25 15.23 -18.82
N LEU A 910 -21.49 15.62 -17.80
CA LEU A 910 -21.64 16.87 -17.05
C LEU A 910 -20.28 17.55 -16.89
N MET A 911 -20.18 18.79 -17.35
CA MET A 911 -19.06 19.68 -17.04
C MET A 911 -19.29 20.32 -15.66
N LEU A 912 -18.26 20.41 -14.83
CA LEU A 912 -18.37 20.83 -13.43
C LEU A 912 -18.04 22.30 -13.15
#